data_AF-A0A944X7M5-F1
#
_entry.id   AF-A0A944X7M5-F1
#
_cell.length_a   1.000
_cell.length_b   1.000
_cell.length_c   1.000
_cell.angle_alpha   90.00
_cell.angle_beta   90.00
_cell.angle_gamma   90.00
#
_symmetry.space_group_name_H-M   'P 1'
#
loop_
_entity.id
_entity.type
_entity.pdbx_description
1 polymer ?
#
loop_
_entity_poly.entity_id
_entity_poly.type
_entity_poly.pdbx_seq_one_letter_code
_entity_poly.pdbx_strand_id
1 'polypeptide(L)'
;MVRRAVDLVGGMATVVPDTARLVVLKANIGARPNTVGVVTDARVVRAVALLVHEVAPEARIYIGEGSGSWISPDLVGTVPVSLHFTIDEDHRRRMYDGFAAAGYRAVERELQERGIDIRCYDLNFDRAIFSTAPGGGSAARQYAIAASILEADVWINIPVAKTHGAKITAAMKNMFGLLPGHIYGWNKGRGTDVMDGIPHAPRIVDESFVDLMLITEPDFVVTDLIRGSEGGAFSDTYHRSNIIIAGRDPIAADLVAAKLMGYNPDDLEFAELAARRGRGPGTYAHIDLLGAAVEPLVSRWIKAGIWYSGEWQEQANYGKTPRRWSLFGPVPRDHAFDDVTHLDPQPGKDGWSSTVWFGHDRIDLGHHLNNPTRCAVYAWTDFTMPEDGEVRLWLGADEGMQVWIDGELVHTITRRATRRRGHRLGQIRIPWHLRAGDHQLMIRASQGRGAFEFSFNICEPIDDVRYAGNSYFGVRYHLPGASEDDLVVAARDRWSGGETSVSDGGPLALFFDPADDHFAPASLSLPSPPAPSERSDFVGLAAHLAGVPIADPIANTLARLPFGMLPVGLDAILDESIPLDATYGPDQDTILDWLGLDYWAFYGHPPEATQPVIRGLLSRGYVPMRGENGGYVPVVGYREGDDGFELQIARGRDTSWEWAHGWWRTVWNSEEIQNPVFYAAAVGPRLDVTDLVDTLATVALSMARQPRLDSEDLLRGTVSFPVGLAAWDESVIRWERLPLSAAWGATGRNRQLLSWLRRRHLKPLADDRQRSADLFSWAAQATIDSSRQQDLREAASGFGHVARTLRDLAHRIPQQPWGLLQDTDGERLLHLPSTRGLMAEARDGERQALAALARMLGQGPLPAIRLDPLAGPTRRQRLATIRVTAGLGLHYITIRGEEVDVQDLETTPDRDLQVTLHAPLPKQAPFERASWQVEMQRLTGAGAYRLVQRPSLENGWRTEIRVQDDNRAWSGGGAHLVLWAVSTTDRDE
;
A
#
# COMPACT_ATOMS: atom_id res chain seq x y z
N MET A 1 -26.64 -23.66 -26.24
CA MET A 1 -25.93 -23.71 -24.95
C MET A 1 -26.03 -22.38 -24.23
N VAL A 2 -25.43 -21.31 -24.75
CA VAL A 2 -25.52 -19.95 -24.17
C VAL A 2 -26.95 -19.53 -23.83
N ARG A 3 -27.87 -19.51 -24.81
CA ARG A 3 -29.30 -19.19 -24.56
C ARG A 3 -29.89 -19.98 -23.39
N ARG A 4 -29.73 -21.30 -23.38
CA ARG A 4 -30.22 -22.15 -22.27
C ARG A 4 -29.60 -21.77 -20.91
N ALA A 5 -28.31 -21.47 -20.86
CA ALA A 5 -27.66 -21.05 -19.61
C ALA A 5 -28.19 -19.70 -19.14
N VAL A 6 -28.38 -18.75 -20.05
CA VAL A 6 -28.96 -17.43 -19.77
C VAL A 6 -30.42 -17.54 -19.34
N ASP A 7 -31.22 -18.39 -20.00
CA ASP A 7 -32.63 -18.61 -19.66
C ASP A 7 -32.80 -19.20 -18.26
N LEU A 8 -31.88 -20.08 -17.82
CA LEU A 8 -31.91 -20.67 -16.48
C LEU A 8 -31.77 -19.63 -15.37
N VAL A 9 -31.05 -18.54 -15.62
CA VAL A 9 -30.85 -17.42 -14.66
C VAL A 9 -31.84 -16.27 -14.91
N GLY A 10 -32.95 -16.53 -15.59
CA GLY A 10 -34.05 -15.58 -15.80
C GLY A 10 -34.11 -14.95 -17.20
N GLY A 11 -33.15 -15.23 -18.07
CA GLY A 11 -33.11 -14.71 -19.44
C GLY A 11 -32.45 -13.32 -19.55
N MET A 12 -32.06 -12.96 -20.77
CA MET A 12 -31.31 -11.73 -21.05
C MET A 12 -32.08 -10.45 -20.70
N ALA A 13 -33.42 -10.49 -20.79
CA ALA A 13 -34.29 -9.34 -20.48
C ALA A 13 -34.26 -8.93 -19.00
N THR A 14 -33.74 -9.78 -18.11
CA THR A 14 -33.54 -9.41 -16.71
C THR A 14 -32.25 -8.61 -16.49
N VAL A 15 -31.32 -8.69 -17.43
CA VAL A 15 -29.98 -8.09 -17.37
C VAL A 15 -29.95 -6.81 -18.21
N VAL A 16 -30.40 -6.91 -19.46
CA VAL A 16 -30.39 -5.79 -20.41
C VAL A 16 -31.76 -5.14 -20.45
N PRO A 17 -31.88 -3.84 -20.10
CA PRO A 17 -33.14 -3.13 -20.32
C PRO A 17 -33.37 -2.92 -21.82
N ASP A 18 -34.61 -2.96 -22.26
CA ASP A 18 -35.02 -2.71 -23.66
C ASP A 18 -34.67 -1.28 -24.13
N THR A 19 -34.47 -0.36 -23.19
CA THR A 19 -34.02 1.02 -23.41
C THR A 19 -32.51 1.18 -23.54
N ALA A 20 -31.71 0.13 -23.35
CA ALA A 20 -30.24 0.21 -23.42
C ALA A 20 -29.79 0.81 -24.76
N ARG A 21 -28.82 1.73 -24.70
CA ARG A 21 -28.24 2.41 -25.85
C ARG A 21 -26.85 1.90 -26.17
N LEU A 22 -26.06 1.56 -25.15
CA LEU A 22 -24.73 0.98 -25.29
C LEU A 22 -24.61 -0.28 -24.44
N VAL A 23 -24.29 -1.41 -25.08
CA VAL A 23 -23.95 -2.66 -24.42
C VAL A 23 -22.54 -3.09 -24.79
N VAL A 24 -21.69 -3.35 -23.80
CA VAL A 24 -20.32 -3.82 -24.04
C VAL A 24 -20.17 -5.29 -23.69
N LEU A 25 -19.74 -6.09 -24.66
CA LEU A 25 -19.41 -7.51 -24.52
C LEU A 25 -17.89 -7.64 -24.36
N LYS A 26 -17.41 -7.78 -23.14
CA LYS A 26 -15.98 -7.93 -22.84
C LYS A 26 -15.54 -9.38 -23.05
N ALA A 27 -15.08 -9.71 -24.25
CA ALA A 27 -14.49 -11.02 -24.54
C ALA A 27 -13.08 -11.16 -23.94
N ASN A 28 -12.53 -12.38 -23.88
CA ASN A 28 -11.10 -12.58 -23.62
C ASN A 28 -10.36 -12.94 -24.93
N ILE A 29 -9.59 -11.99 -25.48
CA ILE A 29 -8.98 -12.14 -26.81
C ILE A 29 -7.46 -12.01 -26.77
N GLY A 30 -6.78 -13.01 -27.34
CA GLY A 30 -5.36 -13.00 -27.67
C GLY A 30 -5.16 -13.07 -29.19
N ALA A 31 -3.93 -12.90 -29.66
CA ALA A 31 -3.58 -13.02 -31.08
C ALA A 31 -3.49 -14.51 -31.53
N ARG A 32 -4.55 -15.29 -31.25
CA ARG A 32 -4.62 -16.73 -31.49
C ARG A 32 -6.01 -17.13 -32.01
N PRO A 33 -6.12 -18.22 -32.81
CA PRO A 33 -7.42 -18.72 -33.27
C PRO A 33 -8.29 -19.30 -32.14
N ASN A 34 -9.61 -19.28 -32.31
CA ASN A 34 -10.58 -19.84 -31.34
C ASN A 34 -10.44 -21.34 -31.09
N THR A 35 -9.62 -22.03 -31.88
CA THR A 35 -9.39 -23.47 -31.75
C THR A 35 -8.36 -23.83 -30.67
N VAL A 36 -7.60 -22.89 -30.12
CA VAL A 36 -6.51 -23.23 -29.18
C VAL A 36 -6.92 -23.20 -27.70
N GLY A 37 -8.13 -22.73 -27.35
CA GLY A 37 -8.60 -22.64 -25.95
C GLY A 37 -7.98 -21.52 -25.12
N VAL A 38 -7.28 -20.58 -25.77
CA VAL A 38 -6.62 -19.41 -25.13
C VAL A 38 -7.46 -18.13 -25.30
N VAL A 39 -8.50 -18.17 -26.12
CA VAL A 39 -9.41 -17.03 -26.37
C VAL A 39 -10.85 -17.51 -26.25
N THR A 40 -11.76 -16.63 -25.85
CA THR A 40 -13.20 -16.92 -25.86
C THR A 40 -13.62 -17.31 -27.27
N ASP A 41 -14.41 -18.37 -27.42
CA ASP A 41 -14.95 -18.78 -28.70
C ASP A 41 -15.92 -17.71 -29.23
N ALA A 42 -15.64 -17.15 -30.41
CA ALA A 42 -16.47 -16.08 -30.99
C ALA A 42 -17.94 -16.48 -31.18
N ARG A 43 -18.27 -17.78 -31.23
CA ARG A 43 -19.67 -18.25 -31.27
C ARG A 43 -20.41 -17.99 -29.96
N VAL A 44 -19.71 -17.95 -28.82
CA VAL A 44 -20.28 -17.58 -27.52
C VAL A 44 -20.66 -16.10 -27.53
N VAL A 45 -19.72 -15.23 -27.91
CA VAL A 45 -19.97 -13.77 -28.01
C VAL A 45 -21.05 -13.47 -29.05
N ARG A 46 -21.03 -14.13 -30.20
CA ARG A 46 -22.10 -14.04 -31.21
C ARG A 46 -23.46 -14.39 -30.62
N ALA A 47 -23.55 -15.46 -29.82
CA ALA A 47 -24.81 -15.86 -29.20
C ALA A 47 -25.28 -14.83 -28.16
N VAL A 48 -24.38 -14.28 -27.35
CA VAL A 48 -24.71 -13.20 -26.39
C VAL A 48 -25.19 -11.95 -27.13
N ALA A 49 -24.49 -11.50 -28.18
CA ALA A 49 -24.89 -10.34 -28.98
C ALA A 49 -26.30 -10.49 -29.58
N LEU A 50 -26.65 -11.69 -30.05
CA LEU A 50 -28.00 -11.98 -30.54
C LEU A 50 -29.06 -11.91 -29.43
N LEU A 51 -28.75 -12.42 -28.23
CA LEU A 51 -29.65 -12.32 -27.08
C LEU A 51 -29.85 -10.88 -26.62
N VAL A 52 -28.79 -10.07 -26.64
CA VAL A 52 -28.87 -8.63 -26.35
C VAL A 52 -29.77 -7.93 -27.36
N HIS A 53 -29.52 -8.14 -28.66
CA HIS A 53 -30.31 -7.50 -29.73
C HIS A 53 -31.79 -7.93 -29.73
N GLU A 54 -32.10 -9.17 -29.34
CA GLU A 54 -33.49 -9.62 -29.16
C GLU A 54 -34.26 -8.83 -28.09
N VAL A 55 -33.57 -8.30 -27.08
CA VAL A 55 -34.14 -7.53 -25.98
C VAL A 55 -34.09 -6.03 -26.24
N ALA A 56 -32.93 -5.54 -26.66
CA ALA A 56 -32.65 -4.13 -26.92
C ALA A 56 -32.21 -3.96 -28.40
N PRO A 57 -33.15 -3.96 -29.36
CA PRO A 57 -32.83 -3.96 -30.78
C PRO A 57 -32.13 -2.66 -31.24
N GLU A 58 -32.35 -1.55 -30.52
CA GLU A 58 -31.77 -0.24 -30.79
C GLU A 58 -30.40 -0.02 -30.09
N ALA A 59 -29.92 -0.99 -29.31
CA ALA A 59 -28.66 -0.88 -28.61
C ALA A 59 -27.48 -1.02 -29.58
N ARG A 60 -26.49 -0.15 -29.42
CA ARG A 60 -25.16 -0.33 -30.00
C ARG A 60 -24.36 -1.33 -29.17
N ILE A 61 -23.76 -2.31 -29.81
CA ILE A 61 -23.01 -3.38 -29.15
C ILE A 61 -21.51 -3.23 -29.45
N TYR A 62 -20.67 -3.18 -28.42
CA TYR A 62 -19.21 -3.29 -28.58
C TYR A 62 -18.73 -4.68 -28.19
N ILE A 63 -17.95 -5.32 -29.05
CA ILE A 63 -17.10 -6.45 -28.65
C ILE A 63 -15.78 -5.84 -28.17
N GLY A 64 -15.70 -5.62 -26.85
CA GLY A 64 -14.58 -4.94 -26.21
C GLY A 64 -13.44 -5.89 -25.85
N GLU A 65 -12.20 -5.47 -26.09
CA GLU A 65 -10.99 -6.05 -25.46
C GLU A 65 -9.87 -5.01 -25.45
N GLY A 66 -9.13 -4.95 -24.33
CA GLY A 66 -7.87 -4.22 -24.21
C GLY A 66 -6.75 -5.23 -23.98
N SER A 67 -6.22 -5.83 -25.04
CA SER A 67 -5.21 -6.88 -24.91
C SER A 67 -3.85 -6.33 -24.53
N GLY A 68 -3.10 -7.05 -23.70
CA GLY A 68 -1.69 -6.76 -23.41
C GLY A 68 -0.70 -7.26 -24.47
N SER A 69 -1.15 -7.85 -25.58
CA SER A 69 -0.28 -8.55 -26.57
C SER A 69 -0.56 -8.24 -28.03
N TRP A 70 -1.59 -7.44 -28.34
CA TRP A 70 -1.91 -7.04 -29.71
C TRP A 70 -2.60 -5.68 -29.75
N ILE A 71 -2.59 -5.05 -30.92
CA ILE A 71 -3.17 -3.72 -31.19
C ILE A 71 -3.95 -3.82 -32.51
N SER A 72 -5.11 -3.18 -32.59
CA SER A 72 -5.88 -3.10 -33.83
C SER A 72 -5.08 -2.41 -34.96
N PRO A 73 -5.09 -2.94 -36.20
CA PRO A 73 -4.20 -2.47 -37.27
C PRO A 73 -4.28 -0.97 -37.58
N ASP A 74 -5.47 -0.39 -37.46
CA ASP A 74 -5.76 1.02 -37.69
C ASP A 74 -5.22 1.95 -36.61
N LEU A 75 -5.01 1.43 -35.39
CA LEU A 75 -4.55 2.22 -34.23
C LEU A 75 -3.04 2.13 -34.02
N VAL A 76 -2.35 1.25 -34.74
CA VAL A 76 -0.90 1.04 -34.65
C VAL A 76 -0.11 2.35 -34.75
N GLY A 77 -0.48 3.23 -35.68
CA GLY A 77 0.24 4.49 -35.93
C GLY A 77 0.12 5.52 -34.81
N THR A 78 -0.74 5.29 -33.82
CA THR A 78 -0.99 6.20 -32.70
C THR A 78 -0.09 5.93 -31.49
N VAL A 79 0.64 4.81 -31.49
CA VAL A 79 1.52 4.39 -30.38
C VAL A 79 2.98 4.67 -30.73
N PRO A 80 3.79 5.21 -29.80
CA PRO A 80 5.23 5.29 -29.97
C PRO A 80 5.87 3.93 -30.29
N VAL A 81 6.82 3.92 -31.23
CA VAL A 81 7.52 2.70 -31.68
C VAL A 81 8.22 1.97 -30.54
N SER A 82 8.64 2.69 -29.49
CA SER A 82 9.26 2.15 -28.27
C SER A 82 8.34 1.25 -27.43
N LEU A 83 7.04 1.31 -27.67
CA LEU A 83 6.00 0.52 -26.99
C LEU A 83 5.42 -0.57 -27.92
N HIS A 84 6.14 -0.99 -28.97
CA HIS A 84 5.73 -2.12 -29.81
C HIS A 84 6.36 -3.44 -29.29
N PHE A 85 5.55 -4.48 -29.09
CA PHE A 85 5.91 -5.66 -28.28
C PHE A 85 6.44 -6.89 -29.03
N THR A 86 6.64 -6.81 -30.35
CA THR A 86 7.16 -7.98 -31.08
C THR A 86 8.14 -7.62 -32.19
N ILE A 87 9.36 -8.10 -31.99
CA ILE A 87 10.39 -8.32 -33.00
C ILE A 87 10.52 -9.85 -33.06
N ASP A 88 10.31 -10.48 -34.23
CA ASP A 88 10.55 -11.93 -34.36
C ASP A 88 12.06 -12.25 -34.42
N GLU A 89 12.42 -13.54 -34.48
CA GLU A 89 13.81 -14.03 -34.61
C GLU A 89 14.55 -13.43 -35.83
N ASP A 90 13.81 -12.98 -36.85
CA ASP A 90 14.30 -12.36 -38.08
C ASP A 90 14.29 -10.81 -38.04
N HIS A 91 14.04 -10.22 -36.86
CA HIS A 91 13.94 -8.78 -36.65
C HIS A 91 12.81 -8.07 -37.42
N ARG A 92 11.77 -8.79 -37.84
CA ARG A 92 10.62 -8.19 -38.55
C ARG A 92 9.48 -7.88 -37.59
N ARG A 93 8.99 -6.63 -37.62
CA ARG A 93 7.80 -6.20 -36.86
C ARG A 93 6.55 -6.83 -37.47
N ARG A 94 5.92 -7.82 -36.81
CA ARG A 94 4.57 -8.29 -37.16
C ARG A 94 3.61 -7.96 -36.03
N MET A 95 2.68 -7.05 -36.32
CA MET A 95 1.52 -6.76 -35.46
C MET A 95 0.33 -7.58 -35.94
N TYR A 96 -0.42 -8.16 -35.00
CA TYR A 96 -1.53 -9.07 -35.27
C TYR A 96 -2.85 -8.40 -34.89
N ASP A 97 -3.85 -8.46 -35.77
CA ASP A 97 -5.23 -8.12 -35.40
C ASP A 97 -5.82 -9.28 -34.58
N GLY A 98 -5.89 -9.12 -33.25
CA GLY A 98 -6.42 -10.15 -32.35
C GLY A 98 -7.89 -10.44 -32.60
N PHE A 99 -8.70 -9.43 -32.93
CA PHE A 99 -10.10 -9.63 -33.29
C PHE A 99 -10.24 -10.48 -34.55
N ALA A 100 -9.41 -10.25 -35.57
CA ALA A 100 -9.44 -11.06 -36.79
C ALA A 100 -8.95 -12.49 -36.54
N ALA A 101 -7.83 -12.65 -35.81
CA ALA A 101 -7.25 -13.95 -35.49
C ALA A 101 -8.25 -14.84 -34.72
N ALA A 102 -8.98 -14.25 -33.78
CA ALA A 102 -10.01 -14.91 -33.00
C ALA A 102 -11.42 -14.84 -33.65
N GLY A 103 -11.51 -14.48 -34.93
CA GLY A 103 -12.75 -14.59 -35.71
C GLY A 103 -13.87 -13.57 -35.38
N TYR A 104 -13.62 -12.61 -34.48
CA TYR A 104 -14.59 -11.58 -34.09
C TYR A 104 -14.92 -10.62 -35.23
N ARG A 105 -13.95 -10.29 -36.10
CA ARG A 105 -14.20 -9.48 -37.30
C ARG A 105 -15.18 -10.15 -38.27
N ALA A 106 -15.25 -11.48 -38.28
CA ALA A 106 -16.23 -12.21 -39.09
C ALA A 106 -17.63 -12.17 -38.46
N VAL A 107 -17.71 -12.29 -37.12
CA VAL A 107 -18.96 -12.12 -36.38
C VAL A 107 -19.53 -10.71 -36.52
N GLU A 108 -18.68 -9.69 -36.39
CA GLU A 108 -19.03 -8.27 -36.60
C GLU A 108 -19.69 -8.08 -37.97
N ARG A 109 -19.05 -8.53 -39.06
CA ARG A 109 -19.61 -8.44 -40.43
C ARG A 109 -20.93 -9.19 -40.57
N GLU A 110 -20.99 -10.44 -40.10
CA GLU A 110 -22.20 -11.27 -40.21
C GLU A 110 -23.40 -10.61 -39.51
N LEU A 111 -23.20 -10.03 -38.33
CA LEU A 111 -24.28 -9.41 -37.56
C LEU A 111 -24.66 -8.03 -38.11
N GLN A 112 -23.69 -7.25 -38.62
CA GLN A 112 -23.97 -6.00 -39.34
C GLN A 112 -24.79 -6.23 -40.63
N GLU A 113 -24.49 -7.29 -41.40
CA GLU A 113 -25.28 -7.70 -42.58
C GLU A 113 -26.74 -8.04 -42.23
N ARG A 114 -26.98 -8.42 -40.96
CA ARG A 114 -28.32 -8.68 -40.40
C ARG A 114 -28.98 -7.44 -39.78
N GLY A 115 -28.35 -6.27 -39.89
CA GLY A 115 -28.89 -5.00 -39.41
C GLY A 115 -28.61 -4.69 -37.94
N ILE A 116 -27.68 -5.38 -37.29
CA ILE A 116 -27.32 -5.16 -35.88
C ILE A 116 -26.18 -4.14 -35.78
N ASP A 117 -26.34 -3.06 -34.99
CA ASP A 117 -25.26 -2.10 -34.70
C ASP A 117 -24.25 -2.74 -33.73
N ILE A 118 -23.24 -3.39 -34.28
CA ILE A 118 -22.17 -4.03 -33.51
C ILE A 118 -20.79 -3.69 -34.08
N ARG A 119 -19.79 -3.51 -33.23
CA ARG A 119 -18.39 -3.35 -33.66
C ARG A 119 -17.36 -3.99 -32.73
N CYS A 120 -16.23 -4.43 -33.27
CA CYS A 120 -15.06 -4.76 -32.45
C CYS A 120 -14.39 -3.47 -31.98
N TYR A 121 -14.11 -3.37 -30.68
CA TYR A 121 -13.66 -2.13 -30.04
C TYR A 121 -12.43 -2.37 -29.15
N ASP A 122 -11.30 -1.75 -29.51
CA ASP A 122 -10.03 -1.90 -28.81
C ASP A 122 -9.98 -0.97 -27.59
N LEU A 123 -10.23 -1.54 -26.41
CA LEU A 123 -10.28 -0.79 -25.16
C LEU A 123 -8.93 -0.19 -24.77
N ASN A 124 -7.83 -0.63 -25.40
CA ASN A 124 -6.52 -0.05 -25.12
C ASN A 124 -6.42 1.42 -25.50
N PHE A 125 -7.28 1.91 -26.39
CA PHE A 125 -7.29 3.27 -26.94
C PHE A 125 -8.57 4.03 -26.60
N ASP A 126 -9.43 3.44 -25.77
CA ASP A 126 -10.61 4.14 -25.28
C ASP A 126 -10.21 5.31 -24.39
N ARG A 127 -11.10 6.27 -24.20
CA ARG A 127 -10.92 7.29 -23.17
C ARG A 127 -10.78 6.60 -21.80
N ALA A 128 -9.88 7.09 -20.95
CA ALA A 128 -9.71 6.57 -19.61
C ALA A 128 -10.47 7.42 -18.58
N ILE A 129 -11.16 6.75 -17.65
CA ILE A 129 -11.77 7.36 -16.45
C ILE A 129 -10.99 6.86 -15.24
N PHE A 130 -10.51 7.79 -14.44
CA PHE A 130 -9.77 7.47 -13.23
C PHE A 130 -10.74 7.25 -12.06
N SER A 131 -10.69 6.06 -11.46
CA SER A 131 -11.61 5.57 -10.45
C SER A 131 -10.84 4.89 -9.32
N THR A 132 -11.37 4.93 -8.12
CA THR A 132 -10.81 4.22 -6.96
C THR A 132 -11.81 3.14 -6.54
N ALA A 133 -11.31 2.00 -6.08
CA ALA A 133 -12.19 0.96 -5.57
C ALA A 133 -13.01 1.48 -4.38
N PRO A 134 -14.32 1.20 -4.34
CA PRO A 134 -15.15 1.45 -3.17
C PRO A 134 -14.45 0.97 -1.87
N GLY A 135 -14.29 1.88 -0.89
CA GLY A 135 -13.58 1.63 0.37
C GLY A 135 -12.05 1.58 0.28
N GLY A 136 -11.48 2.16 -0.79
CA GLY A 136 -10.04 2.26 -1.02
C GLY A 136 -9.45 1.00 -1.66
N GLY A 137 -8.60 1.20 -2.68
CA GLY A 137 -7.96 0.10 -3.40
C GLY A 137 -6.97 -0.69 -2.55
N SER A 138 -7.10 -2.01 -2.61
CA SER A 138 -6.26 -2.98 -1.90
C SER A 138 -4.91 -3.18 -2.59
N ALA A 139 -4.86 -3.08 -3.92
CA ALA A 139 -3.64 -3.25 -4.71
C ALA A 139 -3.10 -1.94 -5.29
N ALA A 140 -3.97 -1.02 -5.70
CA ALA A 140 -3.56 0.30 -6.19
C ALA A 140 -4.55 1.37 -5.75
N ARG A 141 -4.05 2.57 -5.43
CA ARG A 141 -4.87 3.68 -4.92
C ARG A 141 -5.90 4.19 -5.94
N GLN A 142 -5.60 4.07 -7.23
CA GLN A 142 -6.46 4.51 -8.32
C GLN A 142 -6.23 3.63 -9.56
N TYR A 143 -7.27 3.48 -10.36
CA TYR A 143 -7.28 2.75 -11.62
C TYR A 143 -7.82 3.65 -12.74
N ALA A 144 -7.26 3.54 -13.93
CA ALA A 144 -7.76 4.15 -15.15
C ALA A 144 -8.52 3.08 -15.94
N ILE A 145 -9.84 3.22 -16.04
CA ILE A 145 -10.71 2.24 -16.69
C ILE A 145 -11.16 2.79 -18.05
N ALA A 146 -11.30 1.91 -19.05
CA ALA A 146 -11.89 2.26 -20.34
C ALA A 146 -13.31 2.84 -20.14
N ALA A 147 -13.54 4.06 -20.63
CA ALA A 147 -14.77 4.81 -20.41
C ALA A 147 -16.00 4.06 -20.93
N SER A 148 -15.89 3.37 -22.06
CA SER A 148 -17.00 2.58 -22.60
C SER A 148 -17.49 1.47 -21.67
N ILE A 149 -16.69 1.04 -20.68
CA ILE A 149 -17.11 0.08 -19.67
C ILE A 149 -17.97 0.76 -18.60
N LEU A 150 -17.50 1.89 -18.06
CA LEU A 150 -18.22 2.61 -17.00
C LEU A 150 -19.45 3.39 -17.50
N GLU A 151 -19.48 3.72 -18.79
CA GLU A 151 -20.57 4.47 -19.43
C GLU A 151 -21.56 3.56 -20.19
N ALA A 152 -21.32 2.24 -20.23
CA ALA A 152 -22.28 1.32 -20.81
C ALA A 152 -23.55 1.29 -19.95
N ASP A 153 -24.72 1.14 -20.59
CA ASP A 153 -25.94 0.84 -19.85
C ASP A 153 -25.87 -0.57 -19.24
N VAL A 154 -25.16 -1.48 -19.93
CA VAL A 154 -24.83 -2.83 -19.48
C VAL A 154 -23.49 -3.27 -20.06
N TRP A 155 -22.64 -3.89 -19.27
CA TRP A 155 -21.49 -4.63 -19.78
C TRP A 155 -21.45 -6.09 -19.28
N ILE A 156 -21.22 -6.99 -20.24
CA ILE A 156 -21.24 -8.44 -20.02
C ILE A 156 -19.83 -8.97 -20.18
N ASN A 157 -19.32 -9.60 -19.12
CA ASN A 157 -18.00 -10.22 -19.10
C ASN A 157 -18.08 -11.63 -19.70
N ILE A 158 -17.31 -11.90 -20.76
CA ILE A 158 -17.36 -13.17 -21.51
C ILE A 158 -15.96 -13.81 -21.56
N PRO A 159 -15.44 -14.29 -20.40
CA PRO A 159 -14.11 -14.89 -20.30
C PRO A 159 -14.07 -16.31 -20.88
N VAL A 160 -12.85 -16.83 -21.07
CA VAL A 160 -12.61 -18.27 -21.30
C VAL A 160 -11.83 -18.84 -20.12
N ALA A 161 -12.18 -20.06 -19.70
CA ALA A 161 -11.51 -20.73 -18.60
C ALA A 161 -10.12 -21.22 -18.98
N LYS A 162 -9.11 -20.94 -18.16
CA LYS A 162 -7.72 -21.43 -18.33
C LYS A 162 -7.07 -21.68 -16.99
N THR A 163 -6.09 -22.57 -16.95
CA THR A 163 -5.13 -22.59 -15.83
C THR A 163 -4.10 -21.46 -15.97
N HIS A 164 -3.75 -20.77 -14.89
CA HIS A 164 -2.83 -19.63 -14.88
C HIS A 164 -1.99 -19.61 -13.59
N GLY A 165 -0.92 -18.79 -13.53
CA GLY A 165 -0.10 -18.53 -12.33
C GLY A 165 -0.94 -18.16 -11.10
N ALA A 166 -1.86 -17.20 -11.26
CA ALA A 166 -2.94 -16.88 -10.31
C ALA A 166 -4.04 -17.97 -10.19
N LYS A 167 -3.68 -19.25 -10.25
CA LYS A 167 -4.56 -20.45 -10.29
C LYS A 167 -5.38 -20.59 -11.58
N ILE A 168 -6.34 -19.70 -11.83
CA ILE A 168 -7.20 -19.75 -13.02
C ILE A 168 -7.30 -18.41 -13.75
N THR A 169 -7.72 -18.44 -15.01
CA THR A 169 -8.26 -17.31 -15.75
C THR A 169 -9.73 -17.57 -15.99
N ALA A 170 -10.59 -16.65 -15.58
CA ALA A 170 -12.01 -16.62 -15.87
C ALA A 170 -12.51 -15.16 -15.73
N ALA A 171 -13.68 -14.90 -15.15
CA ALA A 171 -14.31 -13.59 -15.11
C ALA A 171 -13.47 -12.55 -14.37
N MET A 172 -13.00 -12.88 -13.16
CA MET A 172 -12.26 -11.97 -12.29
C MET A 172 -10.98 -11.46 -12.98
N LYS A 173 -10.21 -12.39 -13.56
CA LYS A 173 -8.97 -12.03 -14.26
C LYS A 173 -9.20 -11.33 -15.60
N ASN A 174 -10.31 -11.59 -16.30
CA ASN A 174 -10.59 -10.98 -17.61
C ASN A 174 -10.79 -9.45 -17.51
N MET A 175 -11.09 -8.93 -16.32
CA MET A 175 -11.21 -7.49 -16.05
C MET A 175 -9.88 -6.73 -16.17
N PHE A 176 -8.73 -7.41 -16.16
CA PHE A 176 -7.47 -6.77 -16.55
C PHE A 176 -7.55 -6.17 -17.97
N GLY A 177 -8.39 -6.72 -18.85
CA GLY A 177 -8.63 -6.21 -20.19
C GLY A 177 -9.33 -4.84 -20.26
N LEU A 178 -9.87 -4.34 -19.15
CA LEU A 178 -10.59 -3.05 -19.06
C LEU A 178 -9.62 -1.86 -18.92
N LEU A 179 -8.37 -2.14 -18.54
CA LEU A 179 -7.32 -1.14 -18.34
C LEU A 179 -6.75 -0.68 -19.69
N PRO A 180 -6.83 0.60 -20.07
CA PRO A 180 -6.37 1.04 -21.37
C PRO A 180 -4.84 0.98 -21.51
N GLY A 181 -4.35 0.26 -22.52
CA GLY A 181 -2.91 0.13 -22.81
C GLY A 181 -2.20 1.46 -23.09
N HIS A 182 -2.87 2.49 -23.62
CA HIS A 182 -2.25 3.81 -23.79
C HIS A 182 -1.97 4.53 -22.45
N ILE A 183 -2.54 4.07 -21.33
CA ILE A 183 -2.27 4.56 -19.97
C ILE A 183 -1.27 3.66 -19.25
N TYR A 184 -1.46 2.34 -19.31
CA TYR A 184 -0.68 1.36 -18.53
C TYR A 184 0.46 0.69 -19.30
N GLY A 185 0.54 0.96 -20.59
CA GLY A 185 1.38 0.23 -21.52
C GLY A 185 0.84 -1.17 -21.79
N TRP A 186 1.59 -1.91 -22.58
CA TRP A 186 1.40 -3.34 -22.79
C TRP A 186 2.60 -4.01 -22.09
N ASN A 187 2.46 -5.05 -21.29
CA ASN A 187 1.33 -5.86 -20.87
C ASN A 187 0.58 -5.29 -19.64
N LYS A 188 0.47 -3.96 -19.47
CA LYS A 188 -0.22 -3.26 -18.37
C LYS A 188 0.46 -3.31 -17.00
N GLY A 189 1.38 -4.24 -16.78
CA GLY A 189 2.21 -4.30 -15.56
C GLY A 189 3.47 -3.43 -15.61
N ARG A 190 3.79 -2.84 -16.77
CA ARG A 190 5.00 -2.02 -16.97
C ARG A 190 4.78 -0.53 -16.66
N GLY A 191 3.57 -0.02 -16.89
CA GLY A 191 3.27 1.41 -16.78
C GLY A 191 3.73 2.23 -17.99
N THR A 192 3.41 3.51 -17.95
CA THR A 192 3.87 4.56 -18.86
C THR A 192 4.21 5.82 -18.06
N ASP A 193 4.67 6.88 -18.74
CA ASP A 193 4.86 8.20 -18.13
C ASP A 193 3.57 8.83 -17.57
N VAL A 194 2.40 8.28 -17.94
CA VAL A 194 1.08 8.73 -17.45
C VAL A 194 0.72 8.05 -16.13
N MET A 195 0.99 6.75 -15.99
CA MET A 195 0.58 5.95 -14.84
C MET A 195 1.44 4.70 -14.70
N ASP A 196 1.77 4.35 -13.45
CA ASP A 196 2.49 3.11 -13.14
C ASP A 196 1.71 1.86 -13.56
N GLY A 197 2.43 0.77 -13.76
CA GLY A 197 1.84 -0.51 -14.10
C GLY A 197 0.97 -1.06 -12.97
N ILE A 198 -0.11 -1.77 -13.32
CA ILE A 198 -0.92 -2.46 -12.31
C ILE A 198 -0.12 -3.61 -11.69
N PRO A 199 -0.12 -3.75 -10.35
CA PRO A 199 0.54 -4.86 -9.67
C PRO A 199 0.13 -6.22 -10.25
N HIS A 200 1.09 -6.93 -10.85
CA HIS A 200 0.87 -8.25 -11.44
C HIS A 200 1.92 -9.21 -10.89
N ALA A 201 1.80 -9.51 -9.60
CA ALA A 201 2.70 -10.39 -8.84
C ALA A 201 1.90 -11.34 -7.92
N PRO A 202 2.47 -12.51 -7.55
CA PRO A 202 1.74 -13.55 -6.82
C PRO A 202 1.09 -13.17 -5.50
N ARG A 203 1.57 -12.10 -4.85
CA ARG A 203 1.14 -11.70 -3.51
C ARG A 203 0.12 -10.55 -3.48
N ILE A 204 -0.30 -10.05 -4.65
CA ILE A 204 -1.13 -8.83 -4.76
C ILE A 204 -2.12 -8.84 -5.93
N VAL A 205 -2.06 -9.89 -6.77
CA VAL A 205 -2.86 -9.94 -8.01
C VAL A 205 -4.34 -10.20 -7.72
N ASP A 206 -4.66 -10.92 -6.65
CA ASP A 206 -6.03 -11.21 -6.24
C ASP A 206 -6.74 -9.96 -5.73
N GLU A 207 -6.04 -9.10 -4.98
CA GLU A 207 -6.45 -7.77 -4.58
C GLU A 207 -6.78 -6.89 -5.79
N SER A 208 -5.94 -6.95 -6.83
CA SER A 208 -6.21 -6.23 -8.09
C SER A 208 -7.48 -6.74 -8.78
N PHE A 209 -7.81 -8.03 -8.69
CA PHE A 209 -9.07 -8.55 -9.23
C PHE A 209 -10.28 -8.00 -8.47
N VAL A 210 -10.19 -7.96 -7.15
CA VAL A 210 -11.26 -7.44 -6.28
C VAL A 210 -11.46 -5.96 -6.52
N ASP A 211 -10.39 -5.16 -6.56
CA ASP A 211 -10.47 -3.73 -6.83
C ASP A 211 -11.14 -3.46 -8.19
N LEU A 212 -10.74 -4.15 -9.26
CA LEU A 212 -11.36 -3.99 -10.59
C LEU A 212 -12.84 -4.39 -10.59
N MET A 213 -13.20 -5.47 -9.91
CA MET A 213 -14.59 -5.91 -9.79
C MET A 213 -15.44 -4.88 -9.04
N LEU A 214 -14.92 -4.31 -7.95
CA LEU A 214 -15.62 -3.27 -7.18
C LEU A 214 -15.77 -1.96 -7.95
N ILE A 215 -14.82 -1.61 -8.81
CA ILE A 215 -14.88 -0.40 -9.64
C ILE A 215 -15.87 -0.55 -10.80
N THR A 216 -15.87 -1.72 -11.42
CA THR A 216 -16.54 -1.91 -12.72
C THR A 216 -17.86 -2.65 -12.64
N GLU A 217 -18.09 -3.42 -11.58
CA GLU A 217 -19.35 -4.11 -11.27
C GLU A 217 -20.02 -4.76 -12.51
N PRO A 218 -19.50 -5.90 -13.02
CA PRO A 218 -20.08 -6.55 -14.20
C PRO A 218 -21.55 -6.91 -13.98
N ASP A 219 -22.42 -6.50 -14.91
CA ASP A 219 -23.85 -6.80 -14.84
C ASP A 219 -24.13 -8.29 -15.03
N PHE A 220 -23.29 -8.96 -15.81
CA PHE A 220 -23.46 -10.35 -16.15
C PHE A 220 -22.19 -11.02 -16.65
N VAL A 221 -22.09 -12.32 -16.43
CA VAL A 221 -20.96 -13.15 -16.82
C VAL A 221 -21.44 -14.32 -17.67
N VAL A 222 -20.72 -14.61 -18.76
CA VAL A 222 -20.88 -15.82 -19.56
C VAL A 222 -19.51 -16.47 -19.79
N THR A 223 -19.14 -17.42 -18.94
CA THR A 223 -17.82 -18.07 -18.99
C THR A 223 -17.81 -19.21 -20.00
N ASP A 224 -16.88 -19.15 -20.95
CA ASP A 224 -16.61 -20.17 -21.95
C ASP A 224 -15.72 -21.28 -21.38
N LEU A 225 -16.30 -22.46 -21.19
CA LEU A 225 -15.61 -23.71 -20.84
C LEU A 225 -15.77 -24.74 -21.98
N ILE A 226 -16.12 -24.33 -23.20
CA ILE A 226 -16.22 -25.25 -24.31
C ILE A 226 -14.86 -25.89 -24.57
N ARG A 227 -13.83 -25.03 -24.60
CA ARG A 227 -12.42 -25.40 -24.71
C ARG A 227 -11.58 -24.35 -23.98
N GLY A 228 -10.77 -24.79 -23.02
CA GLY A 228 -9.86 -23.91 -22.28
C GLY A 228 -8.44 -24.48 -22.22
N SER A 229 -7.44 -23.62 -22.00
CA SER A 229 -6.04 -24.07 -21.93
C SER A 229 -5.67 -24.61 -20.55
N GLU A 230 -4.91 -25.70 -20.53
CA GLU A 230 -4.37 -26.32 -19.32
C GLU A 230 -2.83 -26.40 -19.36
N GLY A 231 -2.22 -26.51 -18.18
CA GLY A 231 -0.77 -26.48 -18.01
C GLY A 231 -0.17 -25.09 -18.20
N GLY A 232 -0.98 -24.03 -18.24
CA GLY A 232 -0.54 -22.66 -18.44
C GLY A 232 -1.45 -21.84 -19.36
N ALA A 233 -1.42 -20.52 -19.18
CA ALA A 233 -2.35 -19.60 -19.84
C ALA A 233 -2.09 -19.40 -21.33
N PHE A 234 -0.89 -19.76 -21.80
CA PHE A 234 -0.48 -19.69 -23.21
C PHE A 234 -0.06 -21.06 -23.76
N SER A 235 -0.41 -22.12 -23.05
CA SER A 235 -0.21 -23.50 -23.48
C SER A 235 -1.06 -23.80 -24.71
N ASP A 236 -0.50 -24.54 -25.67
CA ASP A 236 -1.27 -25.11 -26.79
C ASP A 236 -2.00 -26.41 -26.38
N THR A 237 -1.88 -26.83 -25.12
CA THR A 237 -2.64 -27.93 -24.54
C THR A 237 -3.99 -27.41 -24.06
N TYR A 238 -5.07 -27.97 -24.60
CA TYR A 238 -6.42 -27.58 -24.24
C TYR A 238 -7.22 -28.75 -23.67
N HIS A 239 -8.10 -28.43 -22.74
CA HIS A 239 -9.12 -29.31 -22.23
C HIS A 239 -10.46 -28.94 -22.86
N ARG A 240 -11.20 -29.93 -23.36
CA ARG A 240 -12.53 -29.73 -23.95
C ARG A 240 -13.61 -30.20 -22.99
N SER A 241 -14.34 -29.27 -22.38
CA SER A 241 -15.42 -29.61 -21.44
C SER A 241 -16.82 -29.46 -22.06
N ASN A 242 -16.99 -28.64 -23.12
CA ASN A 242 -18.30 -28.31 -23.70
C ASN A 242 -19.29 -27.76 -22.65
N ILE A 243 -18.84 -26.82 -21.81
CA ILE A 243 -19.65 -26.20 -20.75
C ILE A 243 -19.74 -24.69 -20.99
N ILE A 244 -20.87 -24.11 -20.60
CA ILE A 244 -21.06 -22.65 -20.47
C ILE A 244 -21.59 -22.40 -19.06
N ILE A 245 -21.00 -21.43 -18.38
CA ILE A 245 -21.52 -20.90 -17.11
C ILE A 245 -22.11 -19.52 -17.42
N ALA A 246 -23.25 -19.19 -16.82
CA ALA A 246 -23.84 -17.87 -16.90
C ALA A 246 -24.39 -17.45 -15.54
N GLY A 247 -24.22 -16.19 -15.15
CA GLY A 247 -24.66 -15.67 -13.86
C GLY A 247 -24.35 -14.19 -13.70
N ARG A 248 -24.96 -13.55 -12.69
CA ARG A 248 -24.71 -12.13 -12.37
C ARG A 248 -23.42 -11.93 -11.58
N ASP A 249 -23.11 -12.86 -10.69
CA ASP A 249 -21.96 -12.74 -9.81
C ASP A 249 -20.68 -13.35 -10.45
N PRO A 250 -19.63 -12.54 -10.68
CA PRO A 250 -18.39 -13.01 -11.27
C PRO A 250 -17.57 -13.94 -10.35
N ILE A 251 -17.68 -13.78 -9.03
CA ILE A 251 -17.00 -14.62 -8.05
C ILE A 251 -17.65 -16.01 -8.06
N ALA A 252 -18.98 -16.08 -8.00
CA ALA A 252 -19.71 -17.35 -8.08
C ALA A 252 -19.40 -18.10 -9.38
N ALA A 253 -19.38 -17.39 -10.52
CA ALA A 253 -19.04 -17.98 -11.82
C ALA A 253 -17.62 -18.57 -11.83
N ASP A 254 -16.65 -17.88 -11.24
CA ASP A 254 -15.25 -18.34 -11.18
C ASP A 254 -15.04 -19.48 -10.19
N LEU A 255 -15.76 -19.49 -9.05
CA LEU A 255 -15.74 -20.60 -8.10
C LEU A 255 -16.33 -21.90 -8.70
N VAL A 256 -17.42 -21.79 -9.47
CA VAL A 256 -17.97 -22.92 -10.24
C VAL A 256 -16.99 -23.37 -11.32
N ALA A 257 -16.37 -22.44 -12.05
CA ALA A 257 -15.35 -22.77 -13.04
C ALA A 257 -14.15 -23.50 -12.40
N ALA A 258 -13.66 -23.02 -11.26
CA ALA A 258 -12.59 -23.66 -10.49
C ALA A 258 -12.94 -25.10 -10.11
N LYS A 259 -14.15 -25.33 -9.57
CA LYS A 259 -14.63 -26.67 -9.22
C LYS A 259 -14.64 -27.60 -10.43
N LEU A 260 -15.19 -27.14 -11.56
CA LEU A 260 -15.27 -27.91 -12.81
C LEU A 260 -13.88 -28.26 -13.38
N MET A 261 -12.89 -27.40 -13.16
CA MET A 261 -11.49 -27.61 -13.53
C MET A 261 -10.72 -28.49 -12.53
N GLY A 262 -11.37 -28.94 -11.45
CA GLY A 262 -10.77 -29.80 -10.42
C GLY A 262 -9.88 -29.08 -9.41
N TYR A 263 -10.03 -27.75 -9.28
CA TYR A 263 -9.50 -26.98 -8.16
C TYR A 263 -10.47 -27.06 -6.97
N ASN A 264 -9.94 -26.86 -5.76
CA ASN A 264 -10.80 -26.53 -4.62
C ASN A 264 -11.20 -25.05 -4.74
N PRO A 265 -12.49 -24.70 -4.91
CA PRO A 265 -12.90 -23.30 -5.08
C PRO A 265 -12.58 -22.43 -3.86
N ASP A 266 -12.52 -23.01 -2.65
CA ASP A 266 -12.18 -22.24 -1.46
C ASP A 266 -10.69 -21.85 -1.41
N ASP A 267 -9.87 -22.39 -2.33
CA ASP A 267 -8.47 -21.96 -2.52
C ASP A 267 -8.35 -20.61 -3.23
N LEU A 268 -9.44 -20.09 -3.82
CA LEU A 268 -9.39 -18.88 -4.64
C LEU A 268 -9.45 -17.65 -3.71
N GLU A 269 -8.31 -17.00 -3.54
CA GLU A 269 -8.08 -15.97 -2.53
C GLU A 269 -8.97 -14.74 -2.74
N PHE A 270 -9.19 -14.33 -3.99
CA PHE A 270 -10.10 -13.23 -4.33
C PHE A 270 -11.51 -13.38 -3.74
N ALA A 271 -11.99 -14.62 -3.49
CA ALA A 271 -13.34 -14.83 -2.94
C ALA A 271 -13.43 -14.43 -1.46
N GLU A 272 -12.42 -14.77 -0.64
CA GLU A 272 -12.39 -14.29 0.75
C GLU A 272 -12.11 -12.78 0.81
N LEU A 273 -11.21 -12.29 -0.05
CA LEU A 273 -10.90 -10.85 -0.12
C LEU A 273 -12.16 -10.04 -0.49
N ALA A 274 -12.93 -10.48 -1.48
CA ALA A 274 -14.19 -9.86 -1.84
C ALA A 274 -15.24 -9.95 -0.71
N ALA A 275 -15.35 -11.09 -0.03
CA ALA A 275 -16.30 -11.27 1.07
C ALA A 275 -16.04 -10.32 2.23
N ARG A 276 -14.76 -10.05 2.54
CA ARG A 276 -14.34 -9.03 3.52
C ARG A 276 -14.71 -7.61 3.10
N ARG A 277 -14.86 -7.38 1.80
CA ARG A 277 -15.34 -6.12 1.21
C ARG A 277 -16.86 -6.13 0.97
N GLY A 278 -17.59 -7.08 1.56
CA GLY A 278 -19.06 -7.16 1.48
C GLY A 278 -19.60 -7.66 0.13
N ARG A 279 -18.73 -8.25 -0.73
CA ARG A 279 -19.12 -8.85 -2.01
C ARG A 279 -18.94 -10.37 -1.94
N GLY A 280 -19.90 -11.15 -2.37
CA GLY A 280 -19.86 -12.60 -2.17
C GLY A 280 -20.54 -13.35 -3.30
N PRO A 281 -20.22 -14.64 -3.44
CA PRO A 281 -20.00 -15.55 -2.32
C PRO A 281 -18.52 -15.71 -1.90
N GLY A 282 -18.28 -15.78 -0.59
CA GLY A 282 -16.93 -16.02 -0.02
C GLY A 282 -16.48 -17.48 -0.03
N THR A 283 -17.40 -18.43 -0.25
CA THR A 283 -17.12 -19.87 -0.33
C THR A 283 -18.04 -20.54 -1.35
N TYR A 284 -17.66 -21.72 -1.83
CA TYR A 284 -18.46 -22.47 -2.80
C TYR A 284 -19.84 -22.86 -2.28
N ALA A 285 -19.97 -23.11 -0.98
CA ALA A 285 -21.19 -23.62 -0.36
C ALA A 285 -22.37 -22.63 -0.43
N HIS A 286 -22.10 -21.34 -0.64
CA HIS A 286 -23.12 -20.29 -0.73
C HIS A 286 -23.62 -20.02 -2.15
N ILE A 287 -23.26 -20.88 -3.12
CA ILE A 287 -23.67 -20.73 -4.52
C ILE A 287 -24.93 -21.54 -4.78
N ASP A 288 -25.98 -20.89 -5.27
CA ASP A 288 -27.13 -21.58 -5.85
C ASP A 288 -26.84 -21.98 -7.31
N LEU A 289 -26.70 -23.29 -7.53
CA LEU A 289 -26.34 -23.84 -8.83
C LEU A 289 -27.61 -24.28 -9.59
N LEU A 290 -27.83 -23.66 -10.75
CA LEU A 290 -28.94 -24.00 -11.63
C LEU A 290 -28.50 -24.89 -12.79
N GLY A 291 -29.35 -25.86 -13.15
CA GLY A 291 -29.12 -26.74 -14.29
C GLY A 291 -28.50 -28.09 -13.92
N ALA A 292 -27.36 -28.44 -14.54
CA ALA A 292 -26.75 -29.76 -14.37
C ALA A 292 -25.92 -29.83 -13.06
N ALA A 293 -25.94 -30.99 -12.40
CA ALA A 293 -25.05 -31.26 -11.26
C ALA A 293 -23.58 -31.13 -11.69
N VAL A 294 -22.76 -30.49 -10.85
CA VAL A 294 -21.36 -30.16 -11.17
C VAL A 294 -20.46 -31.38 -10.98
N GLU A 295 -20.70 -32.21 -9.98
CA GLU A 295 -19.82 -33.31 -9.58
C GLU A 295 -19.46 -34.27 -10.74
N PRO A 296 -20.42 -34.73 -11.58
CA PRO A 296 -20.11 -35.62 -12.70
C PRO A 296 -19.38 -34.91 -13.86
N LEU A 297 -19.35 -33.58 -13.84
CA LEU A 297 -18.75 -32.74 -14.88
C LEU A 297 -17.34 -32.26 -14.51
N VAL A 298 -16.91 -32.48 -13.27
CA VAL A 298 -15.57 -32.12 -12.81
C VAL A 298 -14.54 -32.95 -13.58
N SER A 299 -13.58 -32.25 -14.18
CA SER A 299 -12.37 -32.84 -14.75
C SER A 299 -11.17 -32.09 -14.21
N ARG A 300 -10.12 -32.82 -13.79
CA ARG A 300 -8.89 -32.19 -13.28
C ARG A 300 -8.04 -31.71 -14.43
N TRP A 301 -7.92 -30.39 -14.55
CA TRP A 301 -7.06 -29.76 -15.54
C TRP A 301 -5.63 -29.74 -15.00
N ILE A 302 -4.65 -29.82 -15.89
CA ILE A 302 -3.23 -29.69 -15.53
C ILE A 302 -3.00 -28.28 -15.00
N LYS A 303 -2.55 -28.14 -13.75
CA LYS A 303 -2.24 -26.85 -13.13
C LYS A 303 -1.11 -26.13 -13.85
N ALA A 304 -1.14 -24.80 -13.83
CA ALA A 304 -0.18 -23.99 -14.56
C ALA A 304 1.24 -24.00 -13.97
N GLY A 305 1.44 -24.49 -12.74
CA GLY A 305 2.76 -24.48 -12.11
C GLY A 305 3.82 -25.30 -12.85
N ILE A 306 3.44 -26.16 -13.80
CA ILE A 306 4.40 -26.84 -14.69
C ILE A 306 5.07 -25.89 -15.70
N TRP A 307 4.49 -24.71 -15.94
CA TRP A 307 4.96 -23.72 -16.91
C TRP A 307 5.61 -22.50 -16.24
N TYR A 308 5.19 -22.17 -15.02
CA TYR A 308 5.79 -21.10 -14.23
C TYR A 308 7.01 -21.57 -13.42
N SER A 309 7.78 -20.62 -12.90
CA SER A 309 8.87 -20.86 -11.94
C SER A 309 8.80 -19.83 -10.81
N GLY A 310 9.51 -20.09 -9.70
CA GLY A 310 9.52 -19.20 -8.55
C GLY A 310 8.14 -19.07 -7.89
N GLU A 311 7.80 -17.88 -7.39
CA GLU A 311 6.56 -17.65 -6.65
C GLU A 311 5.29 -17.88 -7.49
N TRP A 312 5.34 -17.63 -8.80
CA TRP A 312 4.21 -17.94 -9.69
C TRP A 312 3.93 -19.44 -9.80
N GLN A 313 4.96 -20.28 -9.75
CA GLN A 313 4.78 -21.74 -9.69
C GLN A 313 4.17 -22.16 -8.36
N GLU A 314 4.60 -21.53 -7.27
CA GLU A 314 4.10 -21.80 -5.94
C GLU A 314 2.62 -21.42 -5.83
N GLN A 315 2.24 -20.19 -6.19
CA GLN A 315 0.84 -19.72 -6.17
C GLN A 315 -0.08 -20.55 -7.07
N ALA A 316 0.39 -21.00 -8.24
CA ALA A 316 -0.42 -21.80 -9.16
C ALA A 316 -0.78 -23.18 -8.59
N ASN A 317 0.08 -23.73 -7.73
CA ASN A 317 -0.02 -25.09 -7.24
C ASN A 317 -0.57 -25.18 -5.81
N TYR A 318 -0.26 -24.18 -4.97
CA TYR A 318 -0.56 -24.17 -3.55
C TYR A 318 -2.01 -23.72 -3.28
N GLY A 319 -2.76 -24.57 -2.57
CA GLY A 319 -4.06 -24.25 -2.02
C GLY A 319 -3.93 -23.36 -0.79
N LYS A 320 -5.05 -22.82 -0.32
CA LYS A 320 -5.05 -21.76 0.69
C LYS A 320 -4.76 -22.29 2.10
N THR A 321 -3.78 -21.68 2.79
CA THR A 321 -3.44 -21.95 4.21
C THR A 321 -4.45 -21.30 5.16
N PRO A 322 -4.52 -21.73 6.44
CA PRO A 322 -5.16 -20.95 7.51
C PRO A 322 -4.59 -19.53 7.55
N ARG A 323 -5.49 -18.54 7.49
CA ARG A 323 -5.15 -17.12 7.50
C ARG A 323 -5.37 -16.44 8.85
N ARG A 324 -6.07 -17.08 9.78
CA ARG A 324 -6.35 -16.58 11.12
C ARG A 324 -5.55 -17.37 12.14
N TRP A 325 -4.80 -16.66 12.96
CA TRP A 325 -3.92 -17.23 13.97
C TRP A 325 -4.02 -16.44 15.25
N SER A 326 -3.85 -17.11 16.39
CA SER A 326 -3.45 -16.46 17.62
C SER A 326 -1.97 -16.80 17.88
N LEU A 327 -1.18 -15.81 18.27
CA LEU A 327 0.27 -15.90 18.36
C LEU A 327 0.73 -15.79 19.82
N PHE A 328 1.71 -16.60 20.21
CA PHE A 328 2.41 -16.49 21.48
C PHE A 328 3.91 -16.28 21.24
N GLY A 329 4.41 -15.12 21.66
CA GLY A 329 5.78 -14.67 21.42
C GLY A 329 5.84 -13.30 20.74
N PRO A 330 7.04 -12.84 20.33
CA PRO A 330 8.28 -13.61 20.25
C PRO A 330 8.87 -13.96 21.63
N VAL A 331 9.22 -15.23 21.82
CA VAL A 331 9.92 -15.76 23.01
C VAL A 331 11.37 -16.13 22.67
N PRO A 332 12.26 -16.34 23.65
CA PRO A 332 13.61 -16.85 23.38
C PRO A 332 13.59 -18.10 22.48
N ARG A 333 14.56 -18.22 21.57
CA ARG A 333 14.60 -19.30 20.56
C ARG A 333 14.57 -20.71 21.15
N ASP A 334 15.05 -20.89 22.37
CA ASP A 334 15.10 -22.14 23.12
C ASP A 334 13.88 -22.35 24.02
N HIS A 335 12.92 -21.41 24.07
CA HIS A 335 11.67 -21.55 24.81
C HIS A 335 10.87 -22.76 24.31
N ALA A 336 10.53 -23.65 25.23
CA ALA A 336 9.67 -24.81 25.04
C ALA A 336 8.64 -24.84 26.17
N PHE A 337 7.38 -25.14 25.85
CA PHE A 337 6.38 -25.45 26.88
C PHE A 337 6.70 -26.81 27.51
N ASP A 338 6.41 -26.95 28.80
CA ASP A 338 6.60 -28.20 29.53
C ASP A 338 5.73 -29.33 28.96
N ASP A 339 4.50 -29.00 28.55
CA ASP A 339 3.59 -29.91 27.88
C ASP A 339 2.70 -29.17 26.86
N VAL A 340 2.92 -29.44 25.58
CA VAL A 340 2.12 -28.85 24.49
C VAL A 340 0.75 -29.52 24.38
N THR A 341 0.58 -30.76 24.86
CA THR A 341 -0.67 -31.53 24.75
C THR A 341 -1.78 -31.04 25.67
N HIS A 342 -1.43 -30.25 26.69
CA HIS A 342 -2.34 -29.68 27.68
C HIS A 342 -2.47 -28.16 27.57
N LEU A 343 -2.00 -27.55 26.47
CA LEU A 343 -2.22 -26.14 26.22
C LEU A 343 -3.69 -25.91 25.84
N ASP A 344 -4.33 -24.97 26.54
CA ASP A 344 -5.65 -24.43 26.19
C ASP A 344 -5.50 -22.96 25.78
N PRO A 345 -4.92 -22.69 24.60
CA PRO A 345 -4.73 -21.33 24.13
C PRO A 345 -6.08 -20.63 23.95
N GLN A 346 -6.13 -19.34 24.30
CA GLN A 346 -7.33 -18.51 24.13
C GLN A 346 -6.92 -17.16 23.55
N PRO A 347 -7.56 -16.67 22.47
CA PRO A 347 -7.17 -15.40 21.86
C PRO A 347 -7.25 -14.26 22.88
N GLY A 348 -6.18 -13.48 22.98
CA GLY A 348 -6.08 -12.31 23.87
C GLY A 348 -5.85 -12.63 25.35
N LYS A 349 -5.61 -13.90 25.73
CA LYS A 349 -5.40 -14.31 27.13
C LYS A 349 -4.09 -15.08 27.29
N ASP A 350 -3.56 -15.09 28.52
CA ASP A 350 -2.41 -15.91 28.93
C ASP A 350 -1.19 -15.78 27.99
N GLY A 351 -0.96 -14.57 27.46
CA GLY A 351 0.16 -14.24 26.56
C GLY A 351 -0.09 -14.54 25.08
N TRP A 352 -1.26 -15.07 24.72
CA TRP A 352 -1.71 -15.21 23.35
C TRP A 352 -2.28 -13.91 22.81
N SER A 353 -1.95 -13.58 21.57
CA SER A 353 -2.51 -12.42 20.88
C SER A 353 -4.02 -12.59 20.66
N SER A 354 -4.72 -11.48 20.46
CA SER A 354 -6.00 -11.52 19.75
C SER A 354 -5.83 -12.17 18.37
N THR A 355 -6.94 -12.54 17.72
CA THR A 355 -6.90 -13.13 16.38
C THR A 355 -6.22 -12.18 15.40
N VAL A 356 -5.11 -12.63 14.82
CA VAL A 356 -4.37 -11.95 13.75
C VAL A 356 -4.74 -12.58 12.43
N TRP A 357 -4.90 -11.75 11.40
CA TRP A 357 -5.09 -12.21 10.03
C TRP A 357 -3.87 -11.93 9.15
N PHE A 358 -3.54 -12.87 8.28
CA PHE A 358 -2.49 -12.73 7.28
C PHE A 358 -3.06 -12.83 5.85
N GLY A 359 -2.74 -11.82 5.05
CA GLY A 359 -3.24 -11.69 3.67
C GLY A 359 -2.51 -12.53 2.62
N HIS A 360 -1.56 -13.39 3.00
CA HIS A 360 -0.92 -14.29 2.04
C HIS A 360 -0.69 -15.71 2.60
N ASP A 361 -0.49 -16.69 1.73
CA ASP A 361 -0.20 -18.09 2.13
C ASP A 361 1.16 -18.27 2.81
N ARG A 362 1.99 -17.22 2.74
CA ARG A 362 3.24 -17.11 3.48
C ARG A 362 2.97 -16.25 4.71
N ILE A 363 3.00 -16.87 5.88
CA ILE A 363 2.76 -16.17 7.15
C ILE A 363 4.05 -15.45 7.53
N ASP A 364 4.11 -14.15 7.23
CA ASP A 364 5.28 -13.30 7.47
C ASP A 364 5.28 -12.73 8.89
N LEU A 365 5.79 -13.53 9.82
CA LEU A 365 6.03 -13.12 11.20
C LEU A 365 7.13 -12.07 11.31
N GLY A 366 8.03 -11.99 10.32
CA GLY A 366 9.09 -11.00 10.27
C GLY A 366 8.50 -9.60 10.17
N HIS A 367 7.74 -9.33 9.12
CA HIS A 367 7.06 -8.06 8.96
C HIS A 367 6.10 -7.78 10.14
N HIS A 368 5.27 -8.75 10.51
CA HIS A 368 4.25 -8.58 11.55
C HIS A 368 4.82 -8.25 12.94
N LEU A 369 5.96 -8.85 13.31
CA LEU A 369 6.57 -8.67 14.64
C LEU A 369 7.79 -7.73 14.62
N ASN A 370 7.94 -6.90 13.58
CA ASN A 370 9.04 -5.96 13.41
C ASN A 370 10.45 -6.61 13.41
N ASN A 371 10.57 -7.65 12.60
CA ASN A 371 11.78 -8.42 12.27
C ASN A 371 12.56 -8.95 13.50
N PRO A 372 11.93 -9.73 14.38
CA PRO A 372 12.60 -10.22 15.58
C PRO A 372 13.68 -11.25 15.22
N THR A 373 14.78 -11.26 15.98
CA THR A 373 15.90 -12.19 15.76
C THR A 373 16.13 -13.06 16.99
N ARG A 374 16.71 -14.25 16.80
CA ARG A 374 17.02 -15.22 17.87
C ARG A 374 15.80 -15.54 18.77
N CYS A 375 14.63 -15.68 18.16
CA CYS A 375 13.37 -15.92 18.86
C CYS A 375 12.64 -17.17 18.34
N ALA A 376 11.53 -17.50 18.98
CA ALA A 376 10.50 -18.38 18.45
C ALA A 376 9.11 -17.76 18.66
N VAL A 377 8.15 -18.16 17.84
CA VAL A 377 6.75 -17.78 17.93
C VAL A 377 5.91 -19.04 17.80
N TYR A 378 4.92 -19.18 18.67
CA TYR A 378 3.89 -20.20 18.54
C TYR A 378 2.69 -19.57 17.85
N ALA A 379 2.12 -20.26 16.88
CA ALA A 379 0.93 -19.87 16.14
C ALA A 379 -0.10 -20.99 16.27
N TRP A 380 -1.30 -20.63 16.70
CA TRP A 380 -2.39 -21.55 16.93
C TRP A 380 -3.63 -21.18 16.13
N THR A 381 -4.30 -22.21 15.63
CA THR A 381 -5.61 -22.17 14.99
C THR A 381 -6.26 -23.53 15.13
N ASP A 382 -7.58 -23.62 15.08
CA ASP A 382 -8.31 -24.89 15.05
C ASP A 382 -8.80 -25.16 13.64
N PHE A 383 -9.12 -26.43 13.36
CA PHE A 383 -9.76 -26.79 12.10
C PHE A 383 -10.71 -27.97 12.24
N THR A 384 -11.72 -27.99 11.39
CA THR A 384 -12.62 -29.13 11.22
C THR A 384 -12.22 -29.91 9.97
N MET A 385 -11.97 -31.21 10.15
CA MET A 385 -11.80 -32.16 9.07
C MET A 385 -13.16 -32.78 8.72
N PRO A 386 -13.60 -32.74 7.45
CA PRO A 386 -14.96 -33.15 7.09
C PRO A 386 -15.17 -34.67 7.14
N GLU A 387 -14.13 -35.45 6.81
CA GLU A 387 -14.20 -36.91 6.71
C GLU A 387 -12.87 -37.54 7.16
N ASP A 388 -12.93 -38.79 7.65
CA ASP A 388 -11.74 -39.60 7.92
C ASP A 388 -10.98 -39.84 6.61
N GLY A 389 -9.69 -39.51 6.55
CA GLY A 389 -8.97 -39.61 5.27
C GLY A 389 -7.46 -39.44 5.33
N GLU A 390 -6.81 -39.97 4.29
CA GLU A 390 -5.42 -39.63 4.00
C GLU A 390 -5.30 -38.21 3.46
N VAL A 391 -4.28 -37.50 3.91
CA VAL A 391 -3.96 -36.13 3.49
C VAL A 391 -2.47 -36.00 3.14
N ARG A 392 -2.12 -34.92 2.46
CA ARG A 392 -0.72 -34.46 2.36
C ARG A 392 -0.55 -33.15 3.11
N LEU A 393 0.25 -33.17 4.18
CA LEU A 393 0.63 -31.96 4.88
C LEU A 393 1.76 -31.27 4.13
N TRP A 394 1.53 -30.02 3.71
CA TRP A 394 2.48 -29.20 2.96
C TRP A 394 3.04 -28.10 3.86
N LEU A 395 4.32 -28.20 4.20
CA LEU A 395 4.99 -27.33 5.17
C LEU A 395 6.06 -26.48 4.50
N GLY A 396 6.29 -25.27 5.01
CA GLY A 396 7.38 -24.40 4.62
C GLY A 396 7.86 -23.55 5.79
N ALA A 397 9.17 -23.36 5.92
CA ALA A 397 9.77 -22.51 6.96
C ALA A 397 11.13 -21.98 6.48
N ASP A 398 11.51 -20.78 6.93
CA ASP A 398 12.84 -20.23 6.64
C ASP A 398 13.95 -20.96 7.42
N GLU A 399 13.86 -20.97 8.76
CA GLU A 399 14.85 -21.63 9.62
C GLU A 399 14.36 -22.94 10.25
N GLY A 400 13.55 -22.87 11.30
CA GLY A 400 13.09 -24.06 12.02
C GLY A 400 11.62 -23.97 12.37
N MET A 401 10.92 -25.09 12.30
CA MET A 401 9.48 -25.16 12.53
C MET A 401 9.12 -26.50 13.15
N GLN A 402 8.20 -26.51 14.10
CA GLN A 402 7.60 -27.70 14.68
C GLN A 402 6.09 -27.61 14.54
N VAL A 403 5.43 -28.73 14.25
CA VAL A 403 3.99 -28.79 14.00
C VAL A 403 3.38 -29.86 14.88
N TRP A 404 2.34 -29.51 15.60
CA TRP A 404 1.52 -30.43 16.38
C TRP A 404 0.07 -30.37 15.93
N ILE A 405 -0.58 -31.53 15.90
CA ILE A 405 -2.02 -31.66 15.72
C ILE A 405 -2.55 -32.45 16.91
N ASP A 406 -3.50 -31.90 17.66
CA ASP A 406 -4.03 -32.47 18.91
C ASP A 406 -2.94 -32.86 19.91
N GLY A 407 -1.88 -32.04 19.99
CA GLY A 407 -0.72 -32.29 20.84
C GLY A 407 0.26 -33.36 20.31
N GLU A 408 -0.08 -34.13 19.26
CA GLU A 408 0.86 -35.06 18.63
C GLU A 408 1.85 -34.30 17.75
N LEU A 409 3.16 -34.46 18.01
CA LEU A 409 4.20 -33.85 17.18
C LEU A 409 4.25 -34.53 15.81
N VAL A 410 3.70 -33.85 14.80
CA VAL A 410 3.62 -34.33 13.43
C VAL A 410 4.97 -34.23 12.71
N HIS A 411 5.65 -33.09 12.82
CA HIS A 411 6.92 -32.87 12.13
C HIS A 411 7.82 -31.82 12.78
N THR A 412 9.11 -31.91 12.50
CA THR A 412 10.11 -30.90 12.88
C THR A 412 11.04 -30.60 11.70
N ILE A 413 10.99 -29.36 11.24
CA ILE A 413 11.92 -28.79 10.27
C ILE A 413 13.12 -28.22 11.03
N THR A 414 14.31 -28.75 10.75
CA THR A 414 15.57 -28.22 11.30
C THR A 414 16.29 -27.36 10.27
N ARG A 415 17.10 -26.39 10.72
CA ARG A 415 17.95 -25.55 9.85
C ARG A 415 18.85 -26.34 8.89
N ARG A 416 19.21 -27.59 9.25
CA ARG A 416 20.01 -28.49 8.39
C ARG A 416 19.17 -29.09 7.26
N ALA A 417 17.86 -29.30 7.49
CA ALA A 417 16.92 -29.81 6.50
C ALA A 417 16.56 -28.77 5.41
N THR A 418 16.57 -27.47 5.73
CA THR A 418 16.27 -26.39 4.77
C THR A 418 17.44 -26.03 3.83
N ARG A 419 18.66 -26.58 4.05
CA ARG A 419 19.87 -26.40 3.20
C ARG A 419 20.25 -24.93 2.88
N ARG A 420 19.91 -23.95 3.73
CA ARG A 420 20.08 -22.50 3.47
C ARG A 420 19.27 -21.97 2.27
N ARG A 421 18.23 -22.68 1.81
CA ARG A 421 17.27 -22.16 0.84
C ARG A 421 16.12 -21.58 1.66
N GLY A 422 15.82 -20.30 1.46
CA GLY A 422 14.74 -19.62 2.18
C GLY A 422 13.38 -20.29 2.00
N HIS A 423 12.37 -19.77 2.70
CA HIS A 423 10.99 -20.27 2.68
C HIS A 423 10.46 -20.50 1.25
N ARG A 424 9.74 -21.61 1.05
CA ARG A 424 8.94 -21.91 -0.15
C ARG A 424 7.65 -22.63 0.23
N LEU A 425 6.57 -22.36 -0.49
CA LEU A 425 5.29 -23.03 -0.29
C LEU A 425 5.38 -24.52 -0.68
N GLY A 426 4.99 -25.40 0.23
CA GLY A 426 5.01 -26.86 0.01
C GLY A 426 6.41 -27.45 -0.13
N GLN A 427 7.39 -26.83 0.53
CA GLN A 427 8.80 -27.26 0.57
C GLN A 427 8.95 -28.70 1.07
N ILE A 428 8.16 -29.07 2.09
CA ILE A 428 8.10 -30.42 2.66
C ILE A 428 6.68 -30.93 2.52
N ARG A 429 6.52 -32.18 2.10
CA ARG A 429 5.23 -32.84 1.88
C ARG A 429 5.24 -34.17 2.61
N ILE A 430 4.25 -34.38 3.48
CA ILE A 430 4.24 -35.52 4.39
C ILE A 430 2.89 -36.24 4.28
N PRO A 431 2.87 -37.57 4.13
CA PRO A 431 1.68 -38.37 4.39
C PRO A 431 1.17 -38.14 5.79
N TRP A 432 -0.12 -37.95 5.95
CA TRP A 432 -0.76 -38.07 7.24
C TRP A 432 -2.16 -38.65 7.10
N HIS A 433 -2.74 -39.08 8.21
CA HIS A 433 -4.13 -39.51 8.29
C HIS A 433 -4.82 -38.67 9.37
N LEU A 434 -5.92 -38.01 9.00
CA LEU A 434 -6.73 -37.21 9.91
C LEU A 434 -8.10 -37.86 10.05
N ARG A 435 -8.65 -37.81 11.26
CA ARG A 435 -10.02 -38.24 11.53
C ARG A 435 -10.97 -37.08 11.20
N ALA A 436 -12.25 -37.37 11.03
CA ALA A 436 -13.30 -36.38 10.94
C ALA A 436 -13.52 -35.73 12.31
N GLY A 437 -13.86 -34.45 12.30
CA GLY A 437 -14.13 -33.66 13.50
C GLY A 437 -13.14 -32.52 13.69
N ASP A 438 -13.18 -31.94 14.89
CA ASP A 438 -12.38 -30.77 15.26
C ASP A 438 -11.01 -31.17 15.77
N HIS A 439 -10.02 -30.38 15.35
CA HIS A 439 -8.61 -30.59 15.63
C HIS A 439 -7.94 -29.27 15.99
N GLN A 440 -6.98 -29.35 16.91
CA GLN A 440 -6.14 -28.21 17.28
C GLN A 440 -4.84 -28.25 16.47
N LEU A 441 -4.50 -27.14 15.78
CA LEU A 441 -3.23 -26.98 15.07
C LEU A 441 -2.32 -26.00 15.82
N MET A 442 -1.15 -26.48 16.20
CA MET A 442 -0.11 -25.68 16.84
C MET A 442 1.17 -25.69 16.00
N ILE A 443 1.73 -24.52 15.72
CA ILE A 443 2.98 -24.37 14.97
C ILE A 443 3.95 -23.54 15.81
N ARG A 444 5.17 -24.02 15.98
CA ARG A 444 6.27 -23.23 16.57
C ARG A 444 7.28 -22.92 15.48
N ALA A 445 7.33 -21.66 15.04
CA ALA A 445 8.34 -21.18 14.11
C ALA A 445 9.50 -20.54 14.88
N SER A 446 10.74 -20.84 14.51
CA SER A 446 11.95 -20.33 15.15
C SER A 446 12.79 -19.52 14.18
N GLN A 447 13.38 -18.45 14.68
CA GLN A 447 14.21 -17.52 13.92
C GLN A 447 15.58 -17.31 14.57
N GLY A 448 16.62 -17.31 13.75
CA GLY A 448 17.97 -16.85 14.06
C GLY A 448 18.19 -15.43 13.55
N ARG A 449 18.24 -15.26 12.22
CA ARG A 449 18.43 -13.97 11.53
C ARG A 449 17.97 -14.09 10.07
N GLY A 450 17.21 -13.13 9.56
CA GLY A 450 16.75 -13.09 8.17
C GLY A 450 15.23 -12.98 8.07
N ALA A 451 14.65 -13.51 6.99
CA ALA A 451 13.21 -13.60 6.81
C ALA A 451 12.60 -14.55 7.84
N PHE A 452 11.44 -14.21 8.42
CA PHE A 452 10.79 -15.03 9.44
C PHE A 452 9.40 -15.43 8.96
N GLU A 453 9.36 -16.44 8.11
CA GLU A 453 8.14 -16.88 7.43
C GLU A 453 7.90 -18.38 7.65
N PHE A 454 6.63 -18.77 7.73
CA PHE A 454 6.20 -20.18 7.66
C PHE A 454 4.94 -20.35 6.81
N SER A 455 4.65 -21.60 6.43
CA SER A 455 3.37 -21.98 5.81
C SER A 455 2.99 -23.41 6.17
N PHE A 456 1.68 -23.68 6.22
CA PHE A 456 1.11 -24.99 6.53
C PHE A 456 -0.15 -25.19 5.71
N ASN A 457 -0.32 -26.35 5.08
CA ASN A 457 -1.60 -26.67 4.45
C ASN A 457 -1.90 -28.16 4.53
N ILE A 458 -3.19 -28.48 4.70
CA ILE A 458 -3.74 -29.83 4.62
C ILE A 458 -4.24 -30.02 3.20
N CYS A 459 -3.46 -30.69 2.37
CA CYS A 459 -3.76 -30.88 0.95
C CYS A 459 -4.42 -32.24 0.69
N GLU A 460 -5.08 -32.34 -0.46
CA GLU A 460 -5.51 -33.63 -1.03
C GLU A 460 -4.33 -34.63 -1.12
N PRO A 461 -4.57 -35.94 -0.99
CA PRO A 461 -3.54 -36.97 -1.03
C PRO A 461 -3.02 -37.26 -2.46
N ILE A 462 -2.68 -36.21 -3.20
CA ILE A 462 -2.24 -36.28 -4.60
C ILE A 462 -0.78 -35.83 -4.68
N ASP A 463 0.07 -36.73 -5.18
CA ASP A 463 1.51 -36.45 -5.36
C ASP A 463 1.88 -36.03 -6.80
N ASP A 464 0.99 -36.28 -7.79
CA ASP A 464 1.22 -35.88 -9.17
C ASP A 464 1.26 -34.35 -9.27
N VAL A 465 2.44 -33.81 -9.57
CA VAL A 465 2.71 -32.36 -9.62
C VAL A 465 1.83 -31.60 -10.63
N ARG A 466 1.20 -32.30 -11.57
CA ARG A 466 0.22 -31.70 -12.50
C ARG A 466 -1.08 -31.31 -11.82
N TYR A 467 -1.44 -31.94 -10.70
CA TYR A 467 -2.75 -31.78 -10.05
C TYR A 467 -2.65 -31.51 -8.54
N ALA A 468 -1.50 -31.81 -7.92
CA ALA A 468 -1.29 -31.74 -6.49
C ALA A 468 -1.44 -30.32 -5.90
N GLY A 469 -1.69 -30.26 -4.60
CA GLY A 469 -1.57 -29.04 -3.80
C GLY A 469 -2.85 -28.26 -3.53
N ASN A 470 -4.02 -28.69 -4.03
CA ASN A 470 -5.28 -28.15 -3.54
C ASN A 470 -5.41 -28.43 -2.04
N SER A 471 -5.99 -27.48 -1.29
CA SER A 471 -6.40 -27.77 0.08
C SER A 471 -7.45 -28.87 0.08
N TYR A 472 -7.44 -29.73 1.08
CA TYR A 472 -8.39 -30.83 1.22
C TYR A 472 -9.82 -30.28 1.24
N PHE A 473 -10.67 -30.84 0.40
CA PHE A 473 -12.00 -30.29 0.17
C PHE A 473 -12.84 -30.34 1.46
N GLY A 474 -13.42 -29.21 1.86
CA GLY A 474 -14.28 -29.12 3.05
C GLY A 474 -13.55 -28.89 4.38
N VAL A 475 -12.21 -28.84 4.41
CA VAL A 475 -11.49 -28.40 5.62
C VAL A 475 -11.84 -26.94 5.91
N ARG A 476 -12.09 -26.64 7.19
CA ARG A 476 -12.43 -25.29 7.69
C ARG A 476 -11.53 -24.94 8.86
N TYR A 477 -10.86 -23.80 8.79
CA TYR A 477 -10.01 -23.29 9.87
C TYR A 477 -10.77 -22.24 10.68
N HIS A 478 -10.73 -22.32 12.00
CA HIS A 478 -11.47 -21.46 12.93
C HIS A 478 -10.69 -21.26 14.24
N LEU A 479 -11.18 -20.37 15.12
CA LEU A 479 -10.64 -20.16 16.47
C LEU A 479 -11.81 -20.17 17.48
N PRO A 480 -11.66 -20.74 18.69
CA PRO A 480 -12.69 -20.75 19.72
C PRO A 480 -13.18 -19.34 20.07
N GLY A 481 -14.50 -19.14 20.07
CA GLY A 481 -15.12 -17.84 20.30
C GLY A 481 -15.25 -16.96 19.05
N ALA A 482 -14.77 -17.42 17.89
CA ALA A 482 -15.21 -16.95 16.59
C ALA A 482 -16.27 -17.94 16.09
N SER A 483 -17.55 -17.65 16.33
CA SER A 483 -18.59 -18.46 15.69
C SER A 483 -18.59 -18.18 14.18
N GLU A 484 -18.94 -19.17 13.35
CA GLU A 484 -19.35 -18.87 11.96
C GLU A 484 -20.55 -17.90 11.94
N ASP A 485 -21.27 -17.76 13.07
CA ASP A 485 -22.33 -16.78 13.29
C ASP A 485 -21.81 -15.36 13.64
N ASP A 486 -20.55 -15.19 14.04
CA ASP A 486 -19.86 -13.88 14.13
C ASP A 486 -19.44 -13.38 12.73
N LEU A 487 -19.80 -14.15 11.70
CA LEU A 487 -19.83 -13.82 10.28
C LEU A 487 -21.27 -13.70 9.73
N VAL A 488 -22.29 -13.49 10.59
CA VAL A 488 -23.60 -13.01 10.12
C VAL A 488 -23.55 -11.51 9.93
N VAL A 489 -23.05 -11.09 8.78
CA VAL A 489 -23.71 -9.99 8.07
C VAL A 489 -24.86 -10.63 7.31
N ALA A 490 -26.06 -10.50 7.84
CA ALA A 490 -27.27 -10.77 7.08
C ALA A 490 -27.35 -9.74 5.95
N ALA A 491 -26.77 -10.05 4.79
CA ALA A 491 -27.09 -9.37 3.55
C ALA A 491 -28.45 -9.92 3.09
N ARG A 492 -29.49 -9.12 3.26
CA ARG A 492 -30.70 -9.30 2.47
C ARG A 492 -30.29 -9.04 1.02
N ASP A 493 -30.63 -9.99 0.15
CA ASP A 493 -30.51 -9.84 -1.29
C ASP A 493 -30.97 -8.44 -1.74
N ARG A 494 -30.12 -7.77 -2.49
CA ARG A 494 -30.42 -6.49 -3.12
C ARG A 494 -29.78 -6.40 -4.50
N TRP A 495 -30.03 -7.38 -5.37
CA TRP A 495 -30.35 -7.02 -6.77
C TRP A 495 -31.83 -6.60 -6.86
N SER A 496 -32.18 -5.57 -6.09
CA SER A 496 -33.37 -4.76 -6.31
C SER A 496 -33.09 -3.33 -5.85
N GLY A 497 -32.54 -2.54 -6.78
CA GLY A 497 -32.70 -1.09 -6.84
C GLY A 497 -31.88 -0.25 -5.85
N GLY A 498 -31.08 0.64 -6.42
CA GLY A 498 -30.56 1.84 -5.76
C GLY A 498 -29.05 1.82 -5.60
N GLU A 499 -28.39 2.67 -6.39
CA GLU A 499 -26.98 3.09 -6.28
C GLU A 499 -26.54 3.23 -4.82
N THR A 500 -25.38 2.67 -4.45
CA THR A 500 -24.56 3.21 -3.35
C THR A 500 -23.14 2.63 -3.42
N SER A 501 -22.19 3.56 -3.50
CA SER A 501 -20.81 3.45 -3.02
C SER A 501 -20.69 2.79 -1.64
N VAL A 502 -19.66 1.96 -1.42
CA VAL A 502 -19.34 1.32 -0.12
C VAL A 502 -17.83 1.47 0.08
N SER A 503 -17.22 2.03 1.12
CA SER A 503 -17.61 2.44 2.46
C SER A 503 -17.62 3.97 2.58
N ASP A 504 -17.89 4.57 3.73
CA ASP A 504 -16.84 4.75 4.74
C ASP A 504 -17.41 4.74 6.17
N GLY A 505 -16.67 4.10 7.08
CA GLY A 505 -16.93 4.07 8.51
C GLY A 505 -15.58 3.99 9.21
N GLY A 506 -15.41 4.76 10.28
CA GLY A 506 -14.28 4.58 11.21
C GLY A 506 -14.59 3.46 12.23
N PRO A 507 -13.71 3.20 13.21
CA PRO A 507 -13.92 2.14 14.22
C PRO A 507 -15.26 2.29 14.97
N LEU A 508 -15.83 3.49 15.01
CA LEU A 508 -17.15 3.75 15.56
C LEU A 508 -18.26 3.26 14.60
N ALA A 509 -18.91 2.17 14.95
CA ALA A 509 -20.13 1.73 14.28
C ALA A 509 -21.34 2.60 14.70
N LEU A 510 -22.06 3.15 13.72
CA LEU A 510 -23.38 3.74 13.95
C LEU A 510 -24.45 2.64 13.84
N PHE A 511 -25.32 2.53 14.84
CA PHE A 511 -26.42 1.54 14.87
C PHE A 511 -27.63 1.95 14.00
N PHE A 512 -27.43 2.85 13.04
CA PHE A 512 -28.43 3.37 12.10
C PHE A 512 -27.75 3.80 10.80
N ASP A 513 -28.50 3.84 9.70
CA ASP A 513 -28.02 4.42 8.45
C ASP A 513 -28.09 5.95 8.53
N PRO A 514 -26.95 6.66 8.55
CA PRO A 514 -26.94 8.12 8.63
C PRO A 514 -27.46 8.79 7.35
N ALA A 515 -27.52 8.09 6.20
CA ALA A 515 -28.16 8.59 4.99
C ALA A 515 -29.70 8.46 5.00
N ASP A 516 -30.29 7.72 5.95
CA ASP A 516 -31.74 7.68 6.15
C ASP A 516 -32.25 8.97 6.84
N ASP A 517 -32.63 9.94 6.02
CA ASP A 517 -33.14 11.24 6.43
C ASP A 517 -34.67 11.37 6.30
N HIS A 518 -35.41 10.27 6.10
CA HIS A 518 -36.86 10.29 5.85
C HIS A 518 -37.69 10.98 6.95
N PHE A 519 -37.17 11.06 8.17
CA PHE A 519 -37.78 11.73 9.32
C PHE A 519 -37.11 13.07 9.67
N ALA A 520 -36.09 13.49 8.94
CA ALA A 520 -35.39 14.74 9.16
C ALA A 520 -36.25 15.92 8.64
N PRO A 521 -36.43 17.01 9.41
CA PRO A 521 -37.17 18.17 8.93
C PRO A 521 -36.42 18.87 7.78
N ALA A 522 -37.12 19.65 6.94
CA ALA A 522 -36.51 20.40 5.85
C ALA A 522 -35.48 21.46 6.32
N SER A 523 -35.56 21.85 7.59
CA SER A 523 -34.61 22.73 8.26
C SER A 523 -34.49 22.33 9.72
N LEU A 524 -33.27 22.31 10.23
CA LEU A 524 -32.95 21.98 11.61
C LEU A 524 -31.80 22.87 12.10
N SER A 525 -31.99 23.49 13.25
CA SER A 525 -30.89 24.04 14.05
C SER A 525 -30.93 23.36 15.42
N LEU A 526 -29.79 22.91 15.92
CA LEU A 526 -29.72 22.31 17.24
C LEU A 526 -30.17 23.34 18.29
N PRO A 527 -31.17 23.02 19.13
CA PRO A 527 -31.70 23.96 20.13
C PRO A 527 -30.68 24.26 21.24
N SER A 528 -29.64 23.42 21.37
CA SER A 528 -28.51 23.62 22.27
C SER A 528 -27.25 23.17 21.54
N PRO A 529 -26.57 24.07 20.80
CA PRO A 529 -25.32 23.73 20.11
C PRO A 529 -24.23 23.34 21.12
N PRO A 530 -23.23 22.55 20.71
CA PRO A 530 -22.09 22.20 21.56
C PRO A 530 -21.40 23.46 22.09
N ALA A 531 -20.67 23.31 23.19
CA ALA A 531 -19.89 24.42 23.73
C ALA A 531 -18.93 24.98 22.65
N PRO A 532 -18.63 26.29 22.67
CA PRO A 532 -17.63 26.90 21.79
C PRO A 532 -16.28 26.18 21.84
N SER A 533 -15.69 25.89 20.67
CA SER A 533 -14.30 25.44 20.55
C SER A 533 -13.48 26.45 19.76
N GLU A 534 -12.29 26.76 20.25
CA GLU A 534 -11.28 27.51 19.48
C GLU A 534 -10.38 26.57 18.65
N ARG A 535 -10.59 25.25 18.76
CA ARG A 535 -9.83 24.22 18.03
C ARG A 535 -10.45 23.94 16.67
N SER A 536 -9.58 23.73 15.68
CA SER A 536 -9.97 23.31 14.33
C SER A 536 -9.15 22.13 13.81
N ASP A 537 -8.15 21.66 14.55
CA ASP A 537 -7.53 20.35 14.29
C ASP A 537 -8.49 19.23 14.68
N PHE A 538 -8.40 18.10 13.99
CA PHE A 538 -9.34 17.00 14.22
C PHE A 538 -9.31 16.48 15.66
N VAL A 539 -8.13 16.14 16.18
CA VAL A 539 -7.99 15.52 17.51
C VAL A 539 -8.58 16.43 18.59
N GLY A 540 -8.23 17.72 18.57
CA GLY A 540 -8.77 18.70 19.51
C GLY A 540 -10.27 18.91 19.37
N LEU A 541 -10.80 18.99 18.14
CA LEU A 541 -12.21 19.19 17.92
C LEU A 541 -13.05 17.94 18.26
N ALA A 542 -12.57 16.74 17.90
CA ALA A 542 -13.19 15.47 18.22
C ALA A 542 -13.27 15.26 19.74
N ALA A 543 -12.16 15.48 20.46
CA ALA A 543 -12.15 15.41 21.92
C ALA A 543 -13.13 16.41 22.54
N HIS A 544 -13.15 17.65 22.04
CA HIS A 544 -14.08 18.68 22.49
C HIS A 544 -15.54 18.28 22.30
N LEU A 545 -15.92 17.81 21.11
CA LEU A 545 -17.30 17.42 20.81
C LEU A 545 -17.74 16.16 21.57
N ALA A 546 -16.82 15.23 21.80
CA ALA A 546 -17.06 14.03 22.61
C ALA A 546 -17.03 14.30 24.13
N GLY A 547 -16.71 15.52 24.56
CA GLY A 547 -16.64 15.89 25.97
C GLY A 547 -15.41 15.33 26.71
N VAL A 548 -14.34 14.99 25.98
CA VAL A 548 -13.07 14.50 26.53
C VAL A 548 -12.15 15.69 26.81
N PRO A 549 -11.88 16.05 28.09
CA PRO A 549 -11.00 17.17 28.41
C PRO A 549 -9.55 16.82 28.10
N ILE A 550 -8.89 17.68 27.31
CA ILE A 550 -7.47 17.62 26.97
C ILE A 550 -6.84 19.00 27.17
N ALA A 551 -5.59 19.06 27.64
CA ALA A 551 -4.88 20.32 27.78
C ALA A 551 -4.29 20.80 26.44
N ASP A 552 -4.28 22.10 26.18
CA ASP A 552 -3.81 22.66 24.89
C ASP A 552 -2.40 22.19 24.47
N PRO A 553 -1.39 22.13 25.37
CA PRO A 553 -0.06 21.65 24.97
C PRO A 553 -0.05 20.19 24.51
N ILE A 554 -0.88 19.33 25.13
CA ILE A 554 -1.09 17.94 24.71
C ILE A 554 -1.80 17.89 23.37
N ALA A 555 -2.92 18.60 23.22
CA ALA A 555 -3.69 18.66 21.98
C ALA A 555 -2.82 19.11 20.79
N ASN A 556 -2.04 20.17 20.98
CA ASN A 556 -1.11 20.71 19.98
C ASN A 556 -0.03 19.70 19.58
N THR A 557 0.41 18.88 20.53
CA THR A 557 1.42 17.84 20.27
C THR A 557 0.80 16.67 19.52
N LEU A 558 -0.36 16.16 19.94
CA LEU A 558 -1.05 15.05 19.27
C LEU A 558 -1.45 15.39 17.84
N ALA A 559 -1.86 16.64 17.59
CA ALA A 559 -2.26 17.07 16.24
C ALA A 559 -1.11 17.22 15.24
N ARG A 560 0.16 17.25 15.69
CA ARG A 560 1.32 17.57 14.84
C ARG A 560 2.53 16.64 15.01
N LEU A 561 2.57 15.84 16.08
CA LEU A 561 3.69 14.98 16.48
C LEU A 561 5.07 15.64 16.26
N PRO A 562 5.41 16.71 17.01
CA PRO A 562 6.52 17.61 16.72
C PRO A 562 7.93 17.04 17.00
N PHE A 563 8.10 15.72 16.99
CA PHE A 563 9.33 15.02 17.31
C PHE A 563 10.11 14.55 16.07
N GLY A 564 9.46 14.55 14.90
CA GLY A 564 10.07 14.12 13.62
C GLY A 564 11.31 14.91 13.24
N MET A 565 12.22 14.28 12.47
CA MET A 565 13.41 14.92 11.90
C MET A 565 13.84 14.20 10.60
N LEU A 566 13.98 14.97 9.53
CA LEU A 566 14.64 14.60 8.28
C LEU A 566 15.90 15.46 8.07
N PRO A 567 16.88 15.02 7.25
CA PRO A 567 18.09 15.78 7.02
C PRO A 567 17.79 17.15 6.41
N VAL A 568 18.36 18.20 7.00
CA VAL A 568 18.26 19.58 6.55
C VAL A 568 19.56 19.96 5.86
N GLY A 569 19.50 20.40 4.60
CA GLY A 569 20.68 20.79 3.83
C GLY A 569 20.31 21.36 2.47
N LEU A 570 21.27 22.02 1.82
CA LEU A 570 21.03 22.55 0.47
C LEU A 570 20.90 21.43 -0.57
N ASP A 571 21.45 20.25 -0.33
CA ASP A 571 21.40 19.07 -1.20
C ASP A 571 20.52 17.94 -0.62
N ALA A 572 19.89 18.18 0.52
CA ALA A 572 19.01 17.22 1.17
C ALA A 572 17.66 17.20 0.45
N ILE A 573 17.22 15.99 0.13
CA ILE A 573 16.21 15.69 -0.89
C ILE A 573 14.91 16.43 -0.61
N LEU A 574 14.50 17.23 -1.60
CA LEU A 574 13.15 17.77 -1.78
C LEU A 574 12.17 16.63 -2.11
N ASP A 575 12.03 15.65 -1.21
CA ASP A 575 10.92 14.72 -1.29
C ASP A 575 9.84 15.23 -0.34
N GLU A 576 9.07 16.19 -0.85
CA GLU A 576 7.85 16.67 -0.20
C GLU A 576 6.77 15.55 -0.13
N SER A 577 7.07 14.36 -0.67
CA SER A 577 6.22 13.17 -0.65
C SER A 577 6.31 12.32 0.63
N ILE A 578 7.23 12.62 1.56
CA ILE A 578 7.35 11.90 2.84
C ILE A 578 6.71 12.72 3.96
N PRO A 579 5.41 12.51 4.26
CA PRO A 579 4.75 13.12 5.42
C PRO A 579 5.27 12.45 6.70
N LEU A 580 6.16 13.13 7.43
CA LEU A 580 6.78 12.59 8.64
C LEU A 580 5.75 12.27 9.74
N ASP A 581 4.70 13.06 9.85
CA ASP A 581 3.61 12.83 10.79
C ASP A 581 2.81 11.55 10.47
N ALA A 582 2.62 11.22 9.19
CA ALA A 582 1.85 10.04 8.76
C ALA A 582 2.69 8.77 8.52
N THR A 583 4.00 8.90 8.27
CA THR A 583 4.90 7.77 7.94
C THR A 583 5.86 7.44 9.09
N TYR A 584 6.03 8.36 10.05
CA TYR A 584 7.06 8.33 11.07
C TYR A 584 6.49 8.80 12.41
N GLY A 585 5.75 7.91 13.06
CA GLY A 585 5.03 8.15 14.31
C GLY A 585 3.87 7.15 14.47
N PRO A 586 3.13 7.18 15.60
CA PRO A 586 1.85 6.48 15.72
C PRO A 586 0.82 7.04 14.72
N ASP A 587 -0.08 6.19 14.22
CA ASP A 587 -1.20 6.64 13.39
C ASP A 587 -2.27 7.39 14.22
N GLN A 588 -3.20 8.04 13.52
CA GLN A 588 -4.21 8.88 14.16
C GLN A 588 -5.23 8.05 14.97
N ASP A 589 -5.45 6.78 14.62
CA ASP A 589 -6.35 5.88 15.37
C ASP A 589 -5.75 5.56 16.74
N THR A 590 -4.46 5.21 16.78
CA THR A 590 -3.70 5.00 18.03
C THR A 590 -3.74 6.24 18.93
N ILE A 591 -3.68 7.44 18.34
CA ILE A 591 -3.76 8.71 19.08
C ILE A 591 -5.15 8.90 19.71
N LEU A 592 -6.22 8.54 18.99
CA LEU A 592 -7.59 8.65 19.48
C LEU A 592 -7.87 7.61 20.57
N ASP A 593 -7.33 6.40 20.44
CA ASP A 593 -7.39 5.35 21.46
C ASP A 593 -6.81 5.81 22.80
N TRP A 594 -5.67 6.53 22.80
CA TRP A 594 -5.10 7.10 24.02
C TRP A 594 -6.03 8.08 24.73
N LEU A 595 -6.92 8.72 23.96
CA LEU A 595 -7.93 9.64 24.46
C LEU A 595 -9.27 8.95 24.76
N GLY A 596 -9.40 7.64 24.50
CA GLY A 596 -10.64 6.88 24.64
C GLY A 596 -11.71 7.28 23.62
N LEU A 597 -11.29 7.76 22.44
CA LEU A 597 -12.15 8.26 21.37
C LEU A 597 -12.18 7.29 20.20
N ASP A 598 -13.37 7.08 19.64
CA ASP A 598 -13.55 6.50 18.31
C ASP A 598 -14.25 7.52 17.41
N TYR A 599 -14.18 7.28 16.10
CA TYR A 599 -14.87 8.11 15.12
C TYR A 599 -15.54 7.28 14.04
N TRP A 600 -16.56 7.87 13.44
CA TRP A 600 -17.22 7.48 12.22
C TRP A 600 -16.93 8.54 11.15
N ALA A 601 -16.84 8.14 9.89
CA ALA A 601 -16.41 9.02 8.81
C ALA A 601 -17.16 8.71 7.52
N PHE A 602 -17.55 9.76 6.80
CA PHE A 602 -18.13 9.69 5.46
C PHE A 602 -17.51 10.80 4.61
N TYR A 603 -16.78 10.45 3.56
CA TYR A 603 -16.01 11.41 2.78
C TYR A 603 -15.82 10.90 1.35
N GLY A 604 -15.19 11.69 0.48
CA GLY A 604 -14.94 11.31 -0.92
C GLY A 604 -16.18 11.37 -1.82
N HIS A 605 -17.32 11.79 -1.28
CA HIS A 605 -18.61 11.88 -1.99
C HIS A 605 -18.88 13.30 -2.51
N PRO A 606 -19.70 13.44 -3.57
CA PRO A 606 -20.16 14.74 -4.01
C PRO A 606 -21.08 15.40 -2.95
N PRO A 607 -21.23 16.74 -2.96
CA PRO A 607 -22.00 17.45 -1.95
C PRO A 607 -23.43 16.92 -1.79
N GLU A 608 -24.09 16.52 -2.88
CA GLU A 608 -25.46 15.99 -2.91
C GLU A 608 -25.62 14.71 -2.10
N ALA A 609 -24.63 13.81 -2.14
CA ALA A 609 -24.63 12.58 -1.36
C ALA A 609 -24.28 12.82 0.12
N THR A 610 -23.67 13.96 0.42
CA THR A 610 -23.26 14.34 1.78
C THR A 610 -24.41 15.00 2.55
N GLN A 611 -25.39 15.60 1.87
CA GLN A 611 -26.51 16.29 2.52
C GLN A 611 -27.40 15.35 3.35
N PRO A 612 -27.85 14.19 2.83
CA PRO A 612 -28.67 13.25 3.60
C PRO A 612 -27.95 12.74 4.85
N VAL A 613 -26.64 12.49 4.77
CA VAL A 613 -25.81 12.07 5.91
C VAL A 613 -25.80 13.13 7.02
N ILE A 614 -25.60 14.39 6.66
CA ILE A 614 -25.63 15.50 7.62
C ILE A 614 -27.03 15.64 8.24
N ARG A 615 -28.09 15.51 7.44
CA ARG A 615 -29.49 15.54 7.91
C ARG A 615 -29.79 14.40 8.88
N GLY A 616 -29.38 13.19 8.54
CA GLY A 616 -29.65 11.99 9.34
C GLY A 616 -28.90 11.99 10.67
N LEU A 617 -27.66 12.45 10.70
CA LEU A 617 -26.89 12.64 11.94
C LEU A 617 -27.51 13.73 12.84
N LEU A 618 -27.73 14.93 12.29
CA LEU A 618 -28.24 16.06 13.07
C LEU A 618 -29.66 15.84 13.60
N SER A 619 -30.55 15.25 12.80
CA SER A 619 -31.93 14.94 13.21
C SER A 619 -32.00 13.95 14.37
N ARG A 620 -30.95 13.16 14.57
CA ARG A 620 -30.81 12.19 15.68
C ARG A 620 -29.94 12.73 16.82
N GLY A 621 -29.53 14.00 16.76
CA GLY A 621 -28.78 14.68 17.82
C GLY A 621 -27.27 14.48 17.77
N TYR A 622 -26.74 13.86 16.72
CA TYR A 622 -25.29 13.73 16.50
C TYR A 622 -24.76 15.03 15.88
N VAL A 623 -23.59 15.49 16.34
CA VAL A 623 -22.94 16.71 15.82
C VAL A 623 -21.81 16.31 14.87
N PRO A 624 -22.01 16.36 13.55
CA PRO A 624 -20.94 16.08 12.61
C PRO A 624 -19.92 17.21 12.53
N MET A 625 -18.70 16.85 12.14
CA MET A 625 -17.60 17.72 11.78
C MET A 625 -17.42 17.72 10.27
N ARG A 626 -17.37 18.88 9.63
CA ARG A 626 -17.05 19.03 8.21
C ARG A 626 -15.60 19.50 8.03
N GLY A 627 -14.95 19.09 6.95
CA GLY A 627 -13.62 19.60 6.59
C GLY A 627 -13.62 21.08 6.16
N GLU A 628 -12.62 21.84 6.58
CA GLU A 628 -12.45 23.25 6.24
C GLU A 628 -10.96 23.63 6.12
N ASN A 629 -10.46 23.76 4.89
CA ASN A 629 -9.14 24.36 4.55
C ASN A 629 -8.00 24.05 5.53
N GLY A 630 -7.74 22.75 5.77
CA GLY A 630 -6.68 22.28 6.66
C GLY A 630 -7.09 22.06 8.11
N GLY A 631 -8.39 22.10 8.40
CA GLY A 631 -8.99 21.77 9.70
C GLY A 631 -10.42 21.26 9.55
N TYR A 632 -11.19 21.37 10.63
CA TYR A 632 -12.55 20.87 10.78
C TYR A 632 -13.42 21.88 11.54
N VAL A 633 -14.72 21.84 11.28
CA VAL A 633 -15.72 22.67 11.96
C VAL A 633 -16.98 21.88 12.29
N PRO A 634 -17.61 22.09 13.47
CA PRO A 634 -18.89 21.49 13.80
C PRO A 634 -20.02 22.04 12.92
N VAL A 635 -20.85 21.12 12.43
CA VAL A 635 -22.13 21.45 11.81
C VAL A 635 -23.21 21.32 12.88
N VAL A 636 -23.95 22.40 13.12
CA VAL A 636 -24.96 22.50 14.19
C VAL A 636 -26.37 22.72 13.65
N GLY A 637 -26.54 22.71 12.34
CA GLY A 637 -27.82 22.84 11.68
C GLY A 637 -27.69 22.80 10.16
N TYR A 638 -28.84 22.73 9.48
CA TYR A 638 -28.98 22.80 8.03
C TYR A 638 -30.34 23.40 7.66
N ARG A 639 -30.48 23.95 6.46
CA ARG A 639 -31.77 24.40 5.90
C ARG A 639 -31.76 24.35 4.38
N GLU A 640 -32.95 24.17 3.81
CA GLU A 640 -33.21 24.46 2.40
C GLU A 640 -33.60 25.94 2.26
N GLY A 641 -32.81 26.71 1.51
CA GLY A 641 -33.09 28.10 1.13
C GLY A 641 -33.46 28.21 -0.35
N ASP A 642 -33.88 29.41 -0.77
CA ASP A 642 -34.32 29.67 -2.15
C ASP A 642 -33.24 29.39 -3.21
N ASP A 643 -31.94 29.50 -2.85
CA ASP A 643 -30.81 29.23 -3.74
C ASP A 643 -30.09 27.89 -3.46
N GLY A 644 -30.64 26.97 -2.62
CA GLY A 644 -30.08 25.62 -2.35
C GLY A 644 -29.88 25.21 -0.88
N PHE A 645 -29.00 24.23 -0.62
CA PHE A 645 -28.74 23.66 0.73
C PHE A 645 -27.68 24.48 1.49
N GLU A 646 -28.02 24.93 2.71
CA GLU A 646 -27.11 25.66 3.61
C GLU A 646 -26.86 24.88 4.90
N LEU A 647 -25.62 24.96 5.41
CA LEU A 647 -25.20 24.41 6.68
C LEU A 647 -25.00 25.54 7.70
N GLN A 648 -25.43 25.31 8.93
CA GLN A 648 -25.09 26.17 10.06
C GLN A 648 -23.81 25.64 10.71
N ILE A 649 -22.72 26.38 10.57
CA ILE A 649 -21.40 26.03 11.09
C ILE A 649 -21.13 26.82 12.38
N ALA A 650 -20.56 26.16 13.39
CA ALA A 650 -20.12 26.82 14.62
C ALA A 650 -18.61 27.10 14.59
N ARG A 651 -18.19 28.35 14.82
CA ARG A 651 -16.78 28.74 14.97
C ARG A 651 -16.61 29.53 16.26
N GLY A 652 -15.96 28.92 17.25
CA GLY A 652 -15.91 29.52 18.58
C GLY A 652 -17.33 29.78 19.11
N ARG A 653 -17.62 31.05 19.44
CA ARG A 653 -18.93 31.46 19.99
C ARG A 653 -19.95 31.84 18.93
N ASP A 654 -19.54 31.95 17.68
CA ASP A 654 -20.37 32.43 16.59
C ASP A 654 -20.89 31.25 15.76
N THR A 655 -22.11 31.38 15.23
CA THR A 655 -22.64 30.46 14.22
C THR A 655 -22.97 31.22 12.95
N SER A 656 -22.61 30.67 11.80
CA SER A 656 -22.90 31.25 10.48
C SER A 656 -23.59 30.23 9.58
N TRP A 657 -24.48 30.73 8.72
CA TRP A 657 -25.07 29.95 7.64
C TRP A 657 -24.18 30.05 6.41
N GLU A 658 -23.87 28.90 5.81
CA GLU A 658 -22.98 28.79 4.66
C GLU A 658 -23.51 27.81 3.63
N TRP A 659 -23.36 28.17 2.37
CA TRP A 659 -23.76 27.34 1.23
C TRP A 659 -22.96 26.03 1.14
N ALA A 660 -23.68 24.92 0.99
CA ALA A 660 -23.12 23.58 0.84
C ALA A 660 -22.95 23.13 -0.62
N HIS A 661 -23.03 24.05 -1.59
CA HIS A 661 -22.93 23.75 -3.03
C HIS A 661 -21.50 23.60 -3.58
N GLY A 662 -20.47 23.87 -2.76
CA GLY A 662 -19.07 23.85 -3.18
C GLY A 662 -18.35 22.65 -2.60
N TRP A 663 -17.33 22.14 -3.29
CA TRP A 663 -16.44 21.13 -2.74
C TRP A 663 -15.66 21.70 -1.56
N TRP A 664 -15.88 21.19 -0.34
CA TRP A 664 -14.99 21.44 0.78
C TRP A 664 -13.97 20.30 0.90
N ARG A 665 -12.78 20.61 1.42
CA ARG A 665 -11.69 19.65 1.51
C ARG A 665 -10.84 19.90 2.75
N THR A 666 -10.19 18.85 3.21
CA THR A 666 -9.23 18.91 4.32
C THR A 666 -8.18 17.81 4.14
N VAL A 667 -7.23 17.73 5.06
CA VAL A 667 -6.25 16.65 5.11
C VAL A 667 -6.58 15.70 6.27
N TRP A 668 -6.55 14.40 6.02
CA TRP A 668 -6.74 13.32 6.99
C TRP A 668 -5.69 12.23 6.72
N ASN A 669 -4.90 11.83 7.72
CA ASN A 669 -3.85 10.81 7.55
C ASN A 669 -2.97 11.02 6.30
N SER A 670 -2.58 12.27 6.03
CA SER A 670 -1.82 12.72 4.84
C SER A 670 -2.55 12.62 3.48
N GLU A 671 -3.85 12.33 3.47
CA GLU A 671 -4.70 12.33 2.28
C GLU A 671 -5.57 13.58 2.23
N GLU A 672 -5.64 14.20 1.05
CA GLU A 672 -6.62 15.25 0.80
C GLU A 672 -7.99 14.63 0.52
N ILE A 673 -8.93 14.83 1.45
CA ILE A 673 -10.28 14.26 1.37
C ILE A 673 -11.30 15.34 1.00
N GLN A 674 -12.24 14.97 0.15
CA GLN A 674 -13.31 15.84 -0.36
C GLN A 674 -14.64 15.59 0.37
N ASN A 675 -15.38 16.67 0.62
CA ASN A 675 -16.64 16.75 1.37
C ASN A 675 -16.72 15.87 2.62
N PRO A 676 -15.70 15.83 3.48
CA PRO A 676 -15.74 14.92 4.61
C PRO A 676 -16.75 15.36 5.66
N VAL A 677 -17.37 14.35 6.27
CA VAL A 677 -18.27 14.39 7.41
C VAL A 677 -17.79 13.34 8.41
N PHE A 678 -17.32 13.80 9.56
CA PHE A 678 -16.89 12.93 10.66
C PHE A 678 -17.80 13.08 11.85
N TYR A 679 -17.94 12.01 12.63
CA TYR A 679 -18.54 12.06 13.95
C TYR A 679 -17.62 11.35 14.93
N ALA A 680 -17.36 11.92 16.10
CA ALA A 680 -16.50 11.30 17.11
C ALA A 680 -17.24 11.12 18.42
N ALA A 681 -16.93 10.04 19.13
CA ALA A 681 -17.53 9.69 20.41
C ALA A 681 -16.49 9.13 21.39
N ALA A 682 -16.73 9.31 22.68
CA ALA A 682 -15.97 8.64 23.71
C ALA A 682 -16.51 7.21 23.90
N VAL A 683 -15.65 6.20 23.72
CA VAL A 683 -16.05 4.78 23.70
C VAL A 683 -15.31 3.92 24.73
N GLY A 684 -14.19 4.40 25.27
CA GLY A 684 -13.26 3.55 26.02
C GLY A 684 -12.52 4.29 27.14
N PRO A 685 -11.72 3.53 27.92
CA PRO A 685 -10.82 4.13 28.90
C PRO A 685 -9.76 4.98 28.19
N ARG A 686 -9.39 6.10 28.80
CA ARG A 686 -8.34 6.98 28.30
C ARG A 686 -7.14 6.98 29.23
N LEU A 687 -5.97 7.26 28.68
CA LEU A 687 -4.76 7.47 29.48
C LEU A 687 -4.93 8.68 30.39
N ASP A 688 -4.36 8.60 31.58
CA ASP A 688 -4.25 9.78 32.43
C ASP A 688 -3.18 10.74 31.88
N VAL A 689 -3.13 11.96 32.44
CA VAL A 689 -2.21 13.00 31.97
C VAL A 689 -0.74 12.58 32.10
N THR A 690 -0.39 11.84 33.15
CA THR A 690 0.98 11.41 33.41
C THR A 690 1.39 10.36 32.39
N ASP A 691 0.53 9.35 32.17
CA ASP A 691 0.72 8.26 31.23
C ASP A 691 0.79 8.79 29.79
N LEU A 692 -0.04 9.79 29.45
CA LEU A 692 -0.02 10.42 28.13
C LEU A 692 1.28 11.20 27.89
N VAL A 693 1.81 11.89 28.91
CA VAL A 693 3.13 12.56 28.83
C VAL A 693 4.25 11.53 28.69
N ASP A 694 4.20 10.40 29.41
CA ASP A 694 5.19 9.32 29.29
C ASP A 694 5.13 8.63 27.93
N THR A 695 3.93 8.47 27.39
CA THR A 695 3.71 7.95 26.04
C THR A 695 4.31 8.89 25.00
N LEU A 696 4.04 10.20 25.08
CA LEU A 696 4.61 11.20 24.16
C LEU A 696 6.15 11.31 24.28
N ALA A 697 6.69 11.22 25.50
CA ALA A 697 8.14 11.15 25.71
C ALA A 697 8.75 9.87 25.11
N THR A 698 8.04 8.73 25.21
CA THR A 698 8.44 7.46 24.60
C THR A 698 8.42 7.54 23.08
N VAL A 699 7.39 8.16 22.49
CA VAL A 699 7.31 8.41 21.04
C VAL A 699 8.49 9.27 20.60
N ALA A 700 8.78 10.38 21.29
CA ALA A 700 9.92 11.24 20.98
C ALA A 700 11.26 10.48 20.99
N LEU A 701 11.47 9.61 21.99
CA LEU A 701 12.67 8.77 22.09
C LEU A 701 12.73 7.70 20.99
N SER A 702 11.62 7.05 20.69
CA SER A 702 11.53 6.02 19.66
C SER A 702 11.89 6.60 18.29
N MET A 703 11.25 7.70 17.92
CA MET A 703 11.53 8.44 16.70
C MET A 703 13.00 8.87 16.68
N ALA A 704 13.49 9.52 17.73
CA ALA A 704 14.88 9.99 17.78
C ALA A 704 15.94 8.88 17.63
N ARG A 705 15.67 7.67 18.13
CA ARG A 705 16.59 6.52 18.05
C ARG A 705 16.52 5.78 16.72
N GLN A 706 15.40 5.88 16.00
CA GLN A 706 15.28 5.25 14.69
C GLN A 706 16.31 5.84 13.73
N PRO A 707 17.27 5.04 13.23
CA PRO A 707 18.37 5.58 12.43
C PRO A 707 17.96 5.83 10.98
N ARG A 708 16.93 5.12 10.50
CA ARG A 708 16.45 5.19 9.11
C ARG A 708 14.95 4.92 9.00
N LEU A 709 14.34 5.53 8.00
CA LEU A 709 12.99 5.27 7.53
C LEU A 709 13.08 4.77 6.09
N ASP A 710 12.41 3.65 5.82
CA ASP A 710 12.30 3.09 4.49
C ASP A 710 10.97 3.57 3.88
N SER A 711 11.04 4.17 2.70
CA SER A 711 9.86 4.60 1.94
C SER A 711 9.85 3.87 0.62
N GLU A 712 8.69 3.37 0.21
CA GLU A 712 8.51 2.82 -1.13
C GLU A 712 8.36 3.97 -2.13
N ASP A 713 9.07 3.86 -3.24
CA ASP A 713 8.98 4.76 -4.37
C ASP A 713 8.75 3.92 -5.63
N LEU A 714 7.68 4.26 -6.34
CA LEU A 714 7.12 3.49 -7.46
C LEU A 714 8.12 3.27 -8.61
N LEU A 715 9.13 4.14 -8.73
CA LEU A 715 10.21 4.03 -9.74
C LEU A 715 11.53 3.51 -9.15
N ARG A 716 11.70 3.55 -7.82
CA ARG A 716 13.01 3.42 -7.15
C ARG A 716 13.09 2.26 -6.15
N GLY A 717 12.01 1.50 -5.97
CA GLY A 717 11.92 0.46 -4.93
C GLY A 717 12.00 1.06 -3.53
N THR A 718 12.38 0.26 -2.53
CA THR A 718 12.54 0.73 -1.15
C THR A 718 13.74 1.68 -1.03
N VAL A 719 13.49 2.95 -0.73
CA VAL A 719 14.52 3.96 -0.50
C VAL A 719 14.63 4.25 0.99
N SER A 720 15.85 4.12 1.54
CA SER A 720 16.14 4.36 2.96
C SER A 720 16.66 5.79 3.20
N PHE A 721 16.12 6.49 4.19
CA PHE A 721 16.46 7.86 4.57
C PHE A 721 16.91 7.90 6.03
N PRO A 722 17.98 8.63 6.40
CA PRO A 722 18.27 8.84 7.82
C PRO A 722 17.18 9.71 8.45
N VAL A 723 16.75 9.36 9.65
CA VAL A 723 15.75 10.10 10.45
C VAL A 723 16.25 10.30 11.88
N GLY A 724 15.51 11.05 12.70
CA GLY A 724 15.82 11.23 14.12
C GLY A 724 17.20 11.85 14.37
N LEU A 725 17.95 11.32 15.34
CA LEU A 725 19.30 11.80 15.67
C LEU A 725 20.31 11.55 14.54
N ALA A 726 20.11 10.52 13.72
CA ALA A 726 20.98 10.27 12.55
C ALA A 726 20.79 11.35 11.47
N ALA A 727 19.56 11.84 11.29
CA ALA A 727 19.28 12.98 10.41
C ALA A 727 19.89 14.29 10.93
N TRP A 728 19.88 14.52 12.25
CA TRP A 728 20.57 15.66 12.84
C TRP A 728 22.08 15.63 12.56
N ASP A 729 22.74 14.51 12.81
CA ASP A 729 24.18 14.37 12.55
C ASP A 729 24.52 14.60 11.07
N GLU A 730 23.71 14.07 10.15
CA GLU A 730 23.86 14.30 8.72
C GLU A 730 23.66 15.78 8.34
N SER A 731 22.71 16.47 8.97
CA SER A 731 22.45 17.90 8.76
C SER A 731 23.63 18.77 9.19
N VAL A 732 24.23 18.46 10.35
CA VAL A 732 25.43 19.14 10.84
C VAL A 732 26.59 18.96 9.86
N ILE A 733 26.89 17.72 9.47
CA ILE A 733 27.98 17.42 8.54
C ILE A 733 27.80 18.18 7.21
N ARG A 734 26.58 18.19 6.66
CA ARG A 734 26.29 18.87 5.39
C ARG A 734 26.44 20.37 5.49
N TRP A 735 25.89 20.97 6.54
CA TRP A 735 25.95 22.42 6.76
C TRP A 735 27.39 22.90 6.93
N GLU A 736 28.17 22.21 7.76
CA GLU A 736 29.55 22.56 8.09
C GLU A 736 30.51 22.46 6.89
N ARG A 737 30.21 21.59 5.92
CA ARG A 737 30.99 21.45 4.67
C ARG A 737 30.77 22.58 3.67
N LEU A 738 29.79 23.46 3.88
CA LEU A 738 29.52 24.57 2.96
C LEU A 738 30.57 25.69 3.11
N PRO A 739 30.87 26.43 2.03
CA PRO A 739 31.77 27.59 2.11
C PRO A 739 31.27 28.70 3.03
N LEU A 740 29.95 28.91 3.10
CA LEU A 740 29.25 29.89 3.96
C LEU A 740 29.80 31.33 3.89
N SER A 741 30.49 31.71 2.82
CA SER A 741 30.96 33.08 2.61
C SER A 741 29.88 33.96 1.99
N ALA A 742 29.94 35.27 2.23
CA ALA A 742 29.01 36.24 1.63
C ALA A 742 29.00 36.15 0.10
N ALA A 743 30.18 36.05 -0.53
CA ALA A 743 30.30 35.92 -1.99
C ALA A 743 29.66 34.62 -2.51
N TRP A 744 29.80 33.51 -1.79
CA TRP A 744 29.19 32.24 -2.17
C TRP A 744 27.66 32.27 -2.02
N GLY A 745 27.16 32.83 -0.91
CA GLY A 745 25.73 32.97 -0.64
C GLY A 745 25.03 33.98 -1.56
N ALA A 746 25.77 34.99 -2.06
CA ALA A 746 25.26 36.01 -2.98
C ALA A 746 24.97 35.49 -4.39
N THR A 747 25.51 34.32 -4.76
CA THR A 747 25.20 33.72 -6.07
C THR A 747 23.71 33.44 -6.17
N GLY A 748 23.08 33.78 -7.31
CA GLY A 748 21.62 33.74 -7.46
C GLY A 748 21.01 32.38 -7.06
N ARG A 749 21.70 31.28 -7.41
CA ARG A 749 21.28 29.92 -7.08
C ARG A 749 21.38 29.59 -5.58
N ASN A 750 22.52 29.87 -4.92
CA ASN A 750 22.66 29.57 -3.50
C ASN A 750 21.71 30.43 -2.65
N ARG A 751 21.48 31.68 -3.05
CA ARG A 751 20.53 32.58 -2.39
C ARG A 751 19.09 32.05 -2.45
N GLN A 752 18.67 31.52 -3.60
CA GLN A 752 17.38 30.86 -3.76
C GLN A 752 17.25 29.66 -2.81
N LEU A 753 18.24 28.78 -2.78
CA LEU A 753 18.22 27.57 -1.96
C LEU A 753 18.21 27.89 -0.47
N LEU A 754 19.00 28.88 -0.05
CA LEU A 754 19.02 29.40 1.31
C LEU A 754 17.65 29.97 1.73
N SER A 755 16.99 30.72 0.85
CA SER A 755 15.63 31.25 1.07
C SER A 755 14.58 30.14 1.21
N TRP A 756 14.70 29.07 0.43
CA TRP A 756 13.82 27.90 0.52
C TRP A 756 14.05 27.11 1.81
N LEU A 757 15.31 26.79 2.12
CA LEU A 757 15.70 26.11 3.35
C LEU A 757 15.13 26.81 4.59
N ARG A 758 15.26 28.14 4.61
CA ARG A 758 14.73 28.99 5.67
C ARG A 758 13.22 28.86 5.84
N ARG A 759 12.45 28.91 4.75
CA ARG A 759 10.98 28.95 4.80
C ARG A 759 10.34 27.58 4.94
N ARG A 760 10.90 26.56 4.29
CA ARG A 760 10.30 25.22 4.20
C ARG A 760 10.78 24.26 5.28
N HIS A 761 11.95 24.47 5.89
CA HIS A 761 12.52 23.52 6.85
C HIS A 761 12.85 24.15 8.20
N LEU A 762 13.70 25.19 8.22
CA LEU A 762 14.22 25.73 9.49
C LEU A 762 13.12 26.34 10.37
N LYS A 763 12.20 27.11 9.78
CA LYS A 763 11.10 27.73 10.52
C LYS A 763 10.09 26.69 11.04
N PRO A 764 9.54 25.79 10.19
CA PRO A 764 8.64 24.73 10.68
C PRO A 764 9.26 23.87 11.78
N LEU A 765 10.51 23.43 11.61
CA LEU A 765 11.20 22.62 12.62
C LEU A 765 11.41 23.38 13.93
N ALA A 766 11.72 24.68 13.87
CA ALA A 766 11.82 25.51 15.07
C ALA A 766 10.47 25.62 15.81
N ASP A 767 9.36 25.67 15.07
CA ASP A 767 8.02 25.73 15.65
C ASP A 767 7.59 24.38 16.23
N ASP A 768 7.99 23.25 15.61
CA ASP A 768 7.83 21.92 16.20
C ASP A 768 8.59 21.81 17.52
N ARG A 769 9.87 22.16 17.56
CA ARG A 769 10.64 22.10 18.81
C ARG A 769 10.14 23.06 19.87
N GLN A 770 9.53 24.19 19.48
CA GLN A 770 8.81 25.03 20.42
C GLN A 770 7.59 24.32 21.03
N ARG A 771 6.77 23.63 20.22
CA ARG A 771 5.64 22.82 20.73
C ARG A 771 6.09 21.76 21.72
N SER A 772 7.18 21.04 21.41
CA SER A 772 7.78 20.06 22.33
C SER A 772 8.24 20.71 23.64
N ALA A 773 8.86 21.90 23.57
CA ALA A 773 9.26 22.64 24.75
C ALA A 773 8.06 23.07 25.62
N ASP A 774 6.98 23.53 24.98
CA ASP A 774 5.77 23.99 25.66
C ASP A 774 5.06 22.82 26.36
N LEU A 775 4.98 21.64 25.71
CA LEU A 775 4.44 20.41 26.31
C LEU A 775 5.18 20.04 27.59
N PHE A 776 6.51 19.86 27.52
CA PHE A 776 7.27 19.38 28.68
C PHE A 776 7.40 20.46 29.76
N SER A 777 7.37 21.74 29.41
CA SER A 777 7.29 22.85 30.36
C SER A 777 5.97 22.81 31.14
N TRP A 778 4.85 22.60 30.44
CA TRP A 778 3.53 22.45 31.07
C TRP A 778 3.48 21.20 31.96
N ALA A 779 3.96 20.06 31.48
CA ALA A 779 3.99 18.82 32.25
C ALA A 779 4.85 18.95 33.52
N ALA A 780 5.96 19.69 33.46
CA ALA A 780 6.79 19.96 34.62
C ALA A 780 6.08 20.79 35.70
N GLN A 781 5.16 21.66 35.30
CA GLN A 781 4.33 22.45 36.23
C GLN A 781 3.18 21.63 36.81
N ALA A 782 2.69 20.64 36.05
CA ALA A 782 1.58 19.78 36.44
C ALA A 782 1.99 18.64 37.39
N THR A 783 3.26 18.23 37.40
CA THR A 783 3.75 17.17 38.30
C THR A 783 4.22 17.68 39.66
N ILE A 784 4.00 16.89 40.71
CA ILE A 784 4.48 17.13 42.08
C ILE A 784 5.77 16.37 42.41
N ASP A 785 6.17 15.41 41.57
CA ASP A 785 7.42 14.66 41.75
C ASP A 785 8.60 15.57 41.35
N SER A 786 9.48 15.85 42.32
CA SER A 786 10.60 16.78 42.15
C SER A 786 11.67 16.27 41.18
N SER A 787 11.90 14.95 41.11
CA SER A 787 12.85 14.35 40.17
C SER A 787 12.31 14.44 38.75
N ARG A 788 11.04 14.03 38.57
CA ARG A 788 10.35 14.11 37.27
C ARG A 788 10.21 15.55 36.79
N GLN A 789 9.88 16.47 37.69
CA GLN A 789 9.80 17.91 37.40
C GLN A 789 11.13 18.44 36.86
N GLN A 790 12.27 18.02 37.44
CA GLN A 790 13.58 18.45 37.00
C GLN A 790 13.92 17.96 35.60
N ASP A 791 13.70 16.67 35.31
CA ASP A 791 13.96 16.11 33.97
C ASP A 791 13.05 16.74 32.90
N LEU A 792 11.76 16.97 33.21
CA LEU A 792 10.83 17.64 32.29
C LEU A 792 11.24 19.10 32.00
N ARG A 793 11.75 19.84 33.00
CA ARG A 793 12.28 21.19 32.81
C ARG A 793 13.53 21.19 31.93
N GLU A 794 14.42 20.20 32.12
CA GLU A 794 15.60 20.05 31.29
C GLU A 794 15.23 19.71 29.84
N ALA A 795 14.26 18.81 29.65
CA ALA A 795 13.69 18.49 28.33
C ALA A 795 13.12 19.74 27.64
N ALA A 796 12.29 20.50 28.36
CA ALA A 796 11.70 21.74 27.85
C ALA A 796 12.76 22.78 27.48
N SER A 797 13.78 22.95 28.33
CA SER A 797 14.90 23.86 28.08
C SER A 797 15.69 23.48 26.83
N GLY A 798 16.00 22.18 26.67
CA GLY A 798 16.73 21.66 25.51
C GLY A 798 15.98 21.89 24.21
N PHE A 799 14.71 21.48 24.11
CA PHE A 799 13.89 21.73 22.91
C PHE A 799 13.70 23.22 22.62
N GLY A 800 13.49 24.03 23.67
CA GLY A 800 13.38 25.48 23.53
C GLY A 800 14.68 26.13 23.04
N HIS A 801 15.83 25.58 23.43
CA HIS A 801 17.13 26.01 22.90
C HIS A 801 17.24 25.68 21.41
N VAL A 802 16.89 24.47 20.99
CA VAL A 802 16.84 24.10 19.55
C VAL A 802 15.98 25.08 18.75
N ALA A 803 14.77 25.38 19.23
CA ALA A 803 13.87 26.32 18.58
C ALA A 803 14.49 27.72 18.40
N ARG A 804 15.15 28.25 19.45
CA ARG A 804 15.83 29.56 19.36
C ARG A 804 17.02 29.53 18.41
N THR A 805 17.85 28.49 18.47
CA THR A 805 19.04 28.35 17.62
C THR A 805 18.66 28.22 16.15
N LEU A 806 17.62 27.44 15.82
CA LEU A 806 17.10 27.34 14.46
C LEU A 806 16.48 28.65 13.95
N ARG A 807 15.79 29.42 14.81
CA ARG A 807 15.28 30.76 14.46
C ARG A 807 16.41 31.75 14.20
N ASP A 808 17.48 31.70 14.99
CA ASP A 808 18.67 32.54 14.77
C ASP A 808 19.36 32.18 13.45
N LEU A 809 19.55 30.88 13.19
CA LEU A 809 20.04 30.39 11.90
C LEU A 809 19.17 30.89 10.73
N ALA A 810 17.84 30.75 10.85
CA ALA A 810 16.89 31.22 9.84
C ALA A 810 16.87 32.75 9.69
N HIS A 811 17.24 33.50 10.73
CA HIS A 811 17.32 34.96 10.69
C HIS A 811 18.58 35.46 9.95
N ARG A 812 19.69 34.74 10.09
CA ARG A 812 20.99 35.05 9.47
C ARG A 812 21.10 34.61 8.01
N ILE A 813 20.11 33.89 7.49
CA ILE A 813 20.07 33.39 6.11
C ILE A 813 19.20 34.33 5.22
N PRO A 814 19.58 34.58 3.95
CA PRO A 814 18.82 35.45 3.04
C PRO A 814 17.35 35.06 2.86
N GLN A 815 16.48 36.05 2.68
CA GLN A 815 15.04 35.83 2.50
C GLN A 815 14.60 35.92 1.04
N GLN A 816 15.12 36.85 0.24
CA GLN A 816 14.70 37.02 -1.15
C GLN A 816 15.43 36.02 -2.05
N PRO A 817 14.71 35.17 -2.79
CA PRO A 817 15.33 34.20 -3.69
C PRO A 817 15.90 34.85 -4.98
N TRP A 818 15.36 36.00 -5.42
CA TRP A 818 15.69 36.65 -6.69
C TRP A 818 15.80 38.19 -6.56
N GLY A 819 16.25 38.85 -7.63
CA GLY A 819 16.26 40.31 -7.74
C GLY A 819 17.52 40.99 -7.17
N LEU A 820 17.54 42.32 -7.23
CA LEU A 820 18.62 43.14 -6.64
C LEU A 820 18.70 42.86 -5.14
N LEU A 821 19.92 42.73 -4.62
CA LEU A 821 20.16 42.60 -3.18
C LEU A 821 19.66 43.87 -2.49
N GLN A 822 18.59 43.74 -1.71
CA GLN A 822 18.18 44.78 -0.77
C GLN A 822 19.21 44.83 0.37
N ASP A 823 19.42 46.00 0.98
CA ASP A 823 20.43 46.22 2.02
C ASP A 823 20.34 45.18 3.15
N THR A 824 19.13 44.79 3.54
CA THR A 824 18.86 43.80 4.60
C THR A 824 19.29 42.37 4.26
N ASP A 825 19.18 41.92 3.00
CA ASP A 825 19.70 40.62 2.57
C ASP A 825 21.21 40.67 2.32
N GLY A 826 21.73 41.84 1.93
CA GLY A 826 23.17 42.11 1.90
C GLY A 826 23.82 41.95 3.27
N GLU A 827 23.22 42.51 4.32
CA GLU A 827 23.66 42.33 5.71
C GLU A 827 23.61 40.87 6.17
N ARG A 828 22.51 40.15 5.88
CA ARG A 828 22.40 38.72 6.21
C ARG A 828 23.50 37.87 5.56
N LEU A 829 23.88 38.16 4.32
CA LEU A 829 24.99 37.48 3.66
C LEU A 829 26.34 37.70 4.37
N LEU A 830 26.56 38.88 4.96
CA LEU A 830 27.76 39.14 5.78
C LEU A 830 27.77 38.32 7.08
N HIS A 831 26.60 37.97 7.61
CA HIS A 831 26.44 37.12 8.78
C HIS A 831 26.48 35.62 8.47
N LEU A 832 26.48 35.20 7.20
CA LEU A 832 26.48 33.79 6.83
C LEU A 832 27.66 32.98 7.45
N PRO A 833 28.91 33.50 7.54
CA PRO A 833 29.99 32.79 8.23
C PRO A 833 29.72 32.56 9.71
N SER A 834 28.95 33.44 10.37
CA SER A 834 28.60 33.33 11.78
C SER A 834 27.54 32.26 12.07
N THR A 835 26.97 31.63 11.03
CA THR A 835 26.02 30.52 11.17
C THR A 835 26.71 29.16 11.40
N ARG A 836 28.04 29.13 11.28
CA ARG A 836 28.86 27.96 11.55
C ARG A 836 28.71 27.54 13.02
N GLY A 837 28.49 26.26 13.27
CA GLY A 837 28.26 25.71 14.61
C GLY A 837 26.81 25.72 15.08
N LEU A 838 25.94 26.60 14.55
CA LEU A 838 24.54 26.70 15.01
C LEU A 838 23.75 25.40 14.80
N MET A 839 24.02 24.65 13.71
CA MET A 839 23.38 23.36 13.47
C MET A 839 23.83 22.31 14.50
N ALA A 840 25.10 22.34 14.90
CA ALA A 840 25.63 21.43 15.92
C ALA A 840 25.07 21.77 17.30
N GLU A 841 24.99 23.07 17.63
CA GLU A 841 24.35 23.57 18.85
C GLU A 841 22.87 23.15 18.94
N ALA A 842 22.13 23.25 17.84
CA ALA A 842 20.74 22.77 17.76
C ALA A 842 20.62 21.25 18.01
N ARG A 843 21.49 20.43 17.39
CA ARG A 843 21.54 18.99 17.65
C ARG A 843 21.87 18.70 19.13
N ASP A 844 22.83 19.41 19.70
CA ASP A 844 23.27 19.14 21.07
C ASP A 844 22.17 19.49 22.08
N GLY A 845 21.39 20.56 21.81
CA GLY A 845 20.16 20.87 22.54
C GLY A 845 19.08 19.79 22.42
N GLU A 846 18.88 19.23 21.22
CA GLU A 846 17.96 18.10 20.98
C GLU A 846 18.37 16.88 21.82
N ARG A 847 19.67 16.55 21.80
CA ARG A 847 20.23 15.44 22.56
C ARG A 847 20.10 15.65 24.06
N GLN A 848 20.32 16.86 24.55
CA GLN A 848 20.11 17.19 25.95
C GLN A 848 18.65 16.95 26.35
N ALA A 849 17.71 17.41 25.52
CA ALA A 849 16.29 17.23 25.81
C ALA A 849 15.88 15.75 25.87
N LEU A 850 16.29 14.99 24.86
CA LEU A 850 16.02 13.56 24.77
C LEU A 850 16.73 12.77 25.87
N ALA A 851 17.93 13.16 26.28
CA ALA A 851 18.63 12.51 27.38
C ALA A 851 17.88 12.70 28.71
N ALA A 852 17.30 13.88 28.95
CA ALA A 852 16.45 14.12 30.11
C ALA A 852 15.19 13.25 30.09
N LEU A 853 14.51 13.14 28.95
CA LEU A 853 13.36 12.23 28.80
C LEU A 853 13.75 10.75 28.99
N ALA A 854 14.89 10.32 28.46
CA ALA A 854 15.38 8.95 28.63
C ALA A 854 15.66 8.64 30.11
N ARG A 855 16.27 9.57 30.85
CA ARG A 855 16.47 9.43 32.30
C ARG A 855 15.14 9.37 33.05
N MET A 856 14.21 10.27 32.75
CA MET A 856 12.87 10.31 33.36
C MET A 856 12.15 8.95 33.22
N LEU A 857 12.26 8.32 32.05
CA LEU A 857 11.62 7.04 31.74
C LEU A 857 12.47 5.81 32.09
N GLY A 858 13.67 5.98 32.66
CA GLY A 858 14.59 4.88 32.98
C GLY A 858 15.10 4.11 31.74
N GLN A 859 15.17 4.75 30.58
CA GLN A 859 15.60 4.14 29.31
C GLN A 859 17.10 4.29 29.05
N GLY A 860 17.65 3.43 28.18
CA GLY A 860 19.08 3.39 27.83
C GLY A 860 19.62 4.66 27.13
N PRO A 861 20.96 4.75 26.94
CA PRO A 861 21.59 5.95 26.38
C PRO A 861 21.16 6.22 24.92
N LEU A 862 21.32 7.48 24.50
CA LEU A 862 21.12 7.86 23.10
C LEU A 862 22.26 7.31 22.21
N PRO A 863 22.02 7.09 20.91
CA PRO A 863 23.06 6.73 19.95
C PRO A 863 24.25 7.72 20.01
N ALA A 864 25.47 7.25 19.77
CA ALA A 864 26.65 8.12 19.72
C ALA A 864 26.53 9.16 18.58
N ILE A 865 27.18 10.31 18.75
CA ILE A 865 27.26 11.34 17.71
C ILE A 865 28.13 10.85 16.56
N ARG A 866 27.61 10.91 15.33
CA ARG A 866 28.42 10.72 14.13
C ARG A 866 29.14 12.03 13.77
N LEU A 867 30.47 12.04 13.90
CA LEU A 867 31.32 13.16 13.48
C LEU A 867 31.58 13.13 11.97
N ASP A 868 31.93 14.28 11.37
CA ASP A 868 32.35 14.35 9.98
C ASP A 868 33.67 13.57 9.77
N PRO A 869 33.66 12.45 9.03
CA PRO A 869 34.87 11.67 8.80
C PRO A 869 35.91 12.42 7.94
N LEU A 870 35.50 13.49 7.25
CA LEU A 870 36.36 14.34 6.44
C LEU A 870 36.86 15.60 7.17
N ALA A 871 36.61 15.77 8.48
CA ALA A 871 37.12 16.91 9.24
C ALA A 871 38.47 16.66 9.96
N GLY A 872 38.85 15.40 10.22
CA GLY A 872 40.05 15.05 11.00
C GLY A 872 41.33 14.72 10.19
N PRO A 873 42.49 14.57 10.85
CA PRO A 873 43.78 14.16 10.23
C PRO A 873 43.83 12.67 9.82
N THR A 874 42.67 12.05 9.59
CA THR A 874 42.50 10.66 9.20
C THR A 874 43.20 10.38 7.86
N ARG A 875 43.83 9.21 7.71
CA ARG A 875 44.32 8.74 6.42
C ARG A 875 43.13 8.61 5.45
N ARG A 876 43.16 9.36 4.35
CA ARG A 876 42.13 9.33 3.29
C ARG A 876 42.74 8.80 2.01
N GLN A 877 41.98 7.98 1.31
CA GLN A 877 42.31 7.52 -0.02
C GLN A 877 41.19 7.95 -0.97
N ARG A 878 41.55 8.58 -2.08
CA ARG A 878 40.58 8.92 -3.12
C ARG A 878 40.22 7.65 -3.87
N LEU A 879 38.94 7.31 -3.89
CA LEU A 879 38.42 6.10 -4.56
C LEU A 879 37.91 6.43 -5.95
N ALA A 880 37.06 7.45 -6.07
CA ALA A 880 36.43 7.82 -7.33
C ALA A 880 36.25 9.34 -7.47
N THR A 881 36.21 9.82 -8.71
CA THR A 881 35.73 11.15 -9.06
C THR A 881 34.56 11.01 -10.02
N ILE A 882 33.47 11.73 -9.74
CA ILE A 882 32.25 11.71 -10.53
C ILE A 882 32.02 13.12 -11.06
N ARG A 883 31.87 13.26 -12.38
CA ARG A 883 31.55 14.53 -13.05
C ARG A 883 30.29 14.38 -13.87
N VAL A 884 29.36 15.31 -13.66
CA VAL A 884 28.17 15.50 -14.48
C VAL A 884 28.34 16.81 -15.23
N THR A 885 28.14 16.82 -16.55
CA THR A 885 28.41 18.00 -17.39
C THR A 885 27.21 18.94 -17.53
N ALA A 886 25.96 18.44 -17.65
CA ALA A 886 24.69 19.15 -17.38
C ALA A 886 23.44 18.29 -17.69
N GLY A 887 22.33 18.44 -16.93
CA GLY A 887 20.97 18.15 -17.42
C GLY A 887 20.11 17.28 -16.48
N LEU A 888 18.78 17.30 -16.71
CA LEU A 888 17.75 16.64 -15.88
C LEU A 888 17.84 15.10 -15.83
N GLY A 889 18.72 14.52 -15.02
CA GLY A 889 18.99 13.08 -15.01
C GLY A 889 19.20 12.45 -13.65
N LEU A 890 18.85 11.17 -13.57
CA LEU A 890 19.02 10.32 -12.41
C LEU A 890 19.95 9.16 -12.74
N HIS A 891 21.04 9.06 -11.98
CA HIS A 891 22.10 8.08 -12.20
C HIS A 891 22.36 7.28 -10.91
N TYR A 892 22.38 5.96 -11.02
CA TYR A 892 22.85 5.06 -9.98
C TYR A 892 24.24 4.53 -10.36
N ILE A 893 25.23 4.86 -9.53
CA ILE A 893 26.63 4.46 -9.72
C ILE A 893 26.92 3.39 -8.67
N THR A 894 27.11 2.18 -9.13
CA THR A 894 27.53 1.04 -8.32
C THR A 894 29.02 0.83 -8.49
N ILE A 895 29.78 0.79 -7.39
CA ILE A 895 31.21 0.46 -7.41
C ILE A 895 31.43 -0.83 -6.61
N ARG A 896 32.15 -1.79 -7.19
CA ARG A 896 32.51 -3.06 -6.56
C ARG A 896 33.94 -3.46 -6.93
N GLY A 897 34.88 -3.36 -5.99
CA GLY A 897 36.30 -3.57 -6.30
C GLY A 897 36.80 -2.53 -7.31
N GLU A 898 37.18 -2.98 -8.51
CA GLU A 898 37.60 -2.12 -9.63
C GLU A 898 36.48 -1.93 -10.69
N GLU A 899 35.32 -2.56 -10.49
CA GLU A 899 34.19 -2.45 -11.41
C GLU A 899 33.34 -1.24 -11.05
N VAL A 900 32.95 -0.46 -12.07
CA VAL A 900 31.92 0.58 -12.00
C VAL A 900 30.80 0.18 -12.93
N ASP A 901 29.60 0.12 -12.38
CA ASP A 901 28.37 -0.01 -13.14
C ASP A 901 27.57 1.30 -12.97
N VAL A 902 27.07 1.82 -14.08
CA VAL A 902 26.30 3.06 -14.13
C VAL A 902 24.95 2.74 -14.75
N GLN A 903 23.91 2.83 -13.93
CA GLN A 903 22.54 2.68 -14.37
C GLN A 903 21.92 4.08 -14.54
N ASP A 904 21.63 4.41 -15.79
CA ASP A 904 20.96 5.64 -16.19
C ASP A 904 19.45 5.41 -16.21
N LEU A 905 18.70 6.03 -15.30
CA LEU A 905 17.25 5.83 -15.18
C LEU A 905 16.44 6.85 -15.99
N GLU A 906 16.98 8.07 -16.18
CA GLU A 906 16.37 9.12 -17.01
C GLU A 906 17.45 9.82 -17.84
N THR A 907 17.48 9.62 -19.16
CA THR A 907 18.47 10.25 -20.05
C THR A 907 17.82 11.12 -21.12
N THR A 908 18.34 12.33 -21.29
CA THR A 908 18.24 13.08 -22.56
C THR A 908 19.54 12.89 -23.35
N PRO A 909 19.52 13.00 -24.70
CA PRO A 909 20.58 12.51 -25.59
C PRO A 909 21.98 13.19 -25.52
N ASP A 910 22.16 14.30 -24.81
CA ASP A 910 23.38 15.13 -24.87
C ASP A 910 24.21 15.14 -23.55
N ARG A 911 24.31 14.02 -22.83
CA ARG A 911 24.93 14.02 -21.47
C ARG A 911 26.19 13.18 -21.34
N ASP A 912 27.13 13.71 -20.58
CA ASP A 912 28.41 13.06 -20.28
C ASP A 912 28.56 12.92 -18.74
N LEU A 913 28.14 11.77 -18.20
CA LEU A 913 28.47 11.33 -16.83
C LEU A 913 29.80 10.59 -16.88
N GLN A 914 30.80 11.11 -16.17
CA GLN A 914 32.13 10.50 -16.13
C GLN A 914 32.45 10.04 -14.70
N VAL A 915 32.70 8.74 -14.54
CA VAL A 915 33.19 8.14 -13.29
C VAL A 915 34.63 7.68 -13.49
N THR A 916 35.56 8.29 -12.77
CA THR A 916 36.99 7.91 -12.77
C THR A 916 37.34 7.22 -11.46
N LEU A 917 37.67 5.93 -11.50
CA LEU A 917 38.25 5.23 -10.35
C LEU A 917 39.74 5.55 -10.22
N HIS A 918 40.17 5.86 -9.00
CA HIS A 918 41.57 6.09 -8.64
C HIS A 918 42.14 4.95 -7.79
N ALA A 919 41.28 4.19 -7.11
CA ALA A 919 41.64 3.02 -6.31
C ALA A 919 40.42 2.10 -6.08
N PRO A 920 40.62 0.79 -5.88
CA PRO A 920 39.53 -0.13 -5.56
C PRO A 920 38.93 0.14 -4.18
N LEU A 921 37.66 -0.27 -3.98
CA LEU A 921 37.06 -0.25 -2.65
C LEU A 921 37.87 -1.14 -1.68
N PRO A 922 38.31 -0.62 -0.53
CA PRO A 922 39.08 -1.40 0.43
C PRO A 922 38.22 -2.55 0.96
N LYS A 923 38.75 -3.78 0.86
CA LYS A 923 38.15 -4.97 1.49
C LYS A 923 38.76 -5.11 2.87
N GLN A 924 37.95 -5.13 3.91
CA GLN A 924 38.46 -5.35 5.27
C GLN A 924 38.62 -6.85 5.53
N ALA A 925 39.82 -7.28 5.92
CA ALA A 925 40.03 -8.64 6.40
C ALA A 925 39.47 -8.76 7.85
N PRO A 926 38.94 -9.93 8.27
CA PRO A 926 38.29 -10.10 9.58
C PRO A 926 39.15 -9.78 10.82
N PHE A 927 40.45 -9.53 10.64
CA PHE A 927 41.45 -9.36 11.70
C PHE A 927 42.29 -8.07 11.58
N GLU A 928 41.95 -7.17 10.66
CA GLU A 928 42.65 -5.87 10.53
C GLU A 928 42.17 -4.86 11.58
N ARG A 929 43.12 -4.23 12.29
CA ARG A 929 42.85 -3.19 13.30
C ARG A 929 42.26 -1.90 12.72
N ALA A 930 42.48 -1.61 11.43
CA ALA A 930 41.93 -0.43 10.76
C ALA A 930 40.67 -0.79 9.98
N SER A 931 39.52 -0.33 10.46
CA SER A 931 38.29 -0.26 9.67
C SER A 931 38.37 0.91 8.68
N TRP A 932 37.67 0.80 7.55
CA TRP A 932 37.55 1.87 6.56
C TRP A 932 36.08 2.11 6.25
N GLN A 933 35.69 3.37 6.09
CA GLN A 933 34.35 3.76 5.62
C GLN A 933 34.46 4.61 4.36
N VAL A 934 33.40 4.63 3.55
CA VAL A 934 33.33 5.52 2.38
C VAL A 934 32.52 6.77 2.68
N GLU A 935 32.99 7.90 2.17
CA GLU A 935 32.33 9.19 2.30
C GLU A 935 32.39 9.98 1.00
N MET A 936 31.29 10.68 0.70
CA MET A 936 31.18 11.52 -0.49
C MET A 936 31.46 12.98 -0.15
N GLN A 937 32.21 13.66 -1.01
CA GLN A 937 32.50 15.09 -0.93
C GLN A 937 32.13 15.78 -2.24
N ARG A 938 31.33 16.85 -2.16
CA ARG A 938 31.14 17.78 -3.29
C ARG A 938 32.28 18.77 -3.37
N LEU A 939 32.88 18.89 -4.56
CA LEU A 939 33.88 19.91 -4.85
C LEU A 939 33.22 21.17 -5.43
N THR A 940 32.41 21.01 -6.48
CA THR A 940 31.74 22.10 -7.22
C THR A 940 30.42 21.61 -7.82
N GLY A 941 29.64 22.53 -8.41
CA GLY A 941 28.35 22.22 -9.04
C GLY A 941 27.22 22.10 -8.02
N ALA A 942 26.01 21.88 -8.50
CA ALA A 942 24.83 21.92 -7.64
C ALA A 942 23.85 20.74 -7.82
N GLY A 943 24.22 19.69 -8.55
CA GLY A 943 23.45 18.43 -8.50
C GLY A 943 23.37 17.85 -7.08
N ALA A 944 22.26 17.17 -6.79
CA ALA A 944 22.05 16.43 -5.56
C ALA A 944 22.74 15.06 -5.62
N TYR A 945 23.21 14.57 -4.49
CA TYR A 945 23.82 13.25 -4.41
C TYR A 945 23.57 12.57 -3.07
N ARG A 946 23.60 11.24 -3.08
CA ARG A 946 23.41 10.41 -1.90
C ARG A 946 24.26 9.15 -2.01
N LEU A 947 24.93 8.78 -0.92
CA LEU A 947 25.42 7.41 -0.73
C LEU A 947 24.21 6.55 -0.32
N VAL A 948 23.68 5.78 -1.26
CA VAL A 948 22.53 4.89 -1.07
C VAL A 948 22.96 3.69 -0.22
N GLN A 949 24.11 3.12 -0.55
CA GLN A 949 24.65 1.98 0.16
C GLN A 949 26.16 2.14 0.38
N ARG A 950 26.61 1.86 1.61
CA ARG A 950 28.04 1.80 1.96
C ARG A 950 28.55 0.37 1.80
N PRO A 951 29.85 0.16 1.52
CA PRO A 951 30.45 -1.17 1.50
C PRO A 951 30.30 -1.85 2.86
N SER A 952 29.83 -3.09 2.83
CA SER A 952 29.77 -3.96 3.99
C SER A 952 30.08 -5.39 3.59
N LEU A 953 30.33 -6.26 4.57
CA LEU A 953 30.48 -7.69 4.31
C LEU A 953 29.21 -8.28 3.68
N GLU A 954 28.04 -7.80 4.11
CA GLU A 954 26.72 -8.31 3.73
C GLU A 954 26.36 -8.01 2.27
N ASN A 955 26.87 -6.91 1.71
CA ASN A 955 26.67 -6.53 0.31
C ASN A 955 27.87 -6.83 -0.59
N GLY A 956 28.83 -7.62 -0.11
CA GLY A 956 30.00 -8.02 -0.89
C GLY A 956 30.97 -6.86 -1.18
N TRP A 957 31.07 -5.89 -0.26
CA TRP A 957 31.88 -4.68 -0.37
C TRP A 957 31.50 -3.79 -1.56
N ARG A 958 30.19 -3.61 -1.76
CA ARG A 958 29.60 -2.75 -2.79
C ARG A 958 29.21 -1.40 -2.21
N THR A 959 29.50 -0.31 -2.93
CA THR A 959 28.88 0.99 -2.64
C THR A 959 27.96 1.37 -3.79
N GLU A 960 26.88 2.06 -3.45
CA GLU A 960 25.93 2.59 -4.41
C GLU A 960 25.71 4.07 -4.14
N ILE A 961 25.81 4.86 -5.20
CA ILE A 961 25.73 6.32 -5.16
C ILE A 961 24.64 6.74 -6.12
N ARG A 962 23.68 7.49 -5.62
CA ARG A 962 22.69 8.17 -6.44
C ARG A 962 23.18 9.59 -6.71
N VAL A 963 23.19 9.97 -7.98
CA VAL A 963 23.44 11.34 -8.42
C VAL A 963 22.20 11.81 -9.19
N GLN A 964 21.62 12.91 -8.77
CA GLN A 964 20.37 13.44 -9.30
C GLN A 964 20.56 14.91 -9.70
N ASP A 965 20.24 15.22 -10.94
CA ASP A 965 20.28 16.57 -11.53
C ASP A 965 18.93 16.92 -12.20
N ASP A 966 17.87 16.14 -11.93
CA ASP A 966 16.52 16.16 -12.54
C ASP A 966 15.53 17.18 -11.97
N ASN A 967 15.87 17.90 -10.90
CA ASN A 967 14.88 18.72 -10.26
C ASN A 967 14.78 20.06 -11.03
N ARG A 968 13.58 20.40 -11.53
CA ARG A 968 13.30 21.62 -12.33
C ARG A 968 13.84 22.93 -11.70
N ALA A 969 14.18 22.91 -10.41
CA ALA A 969 14.85 24.00 -9.69
C ALA A 969 16.39 24.09 -9.86
N TRP A 970 17.03 23.16 -10.58
CA TRP A 970 18.48 22.90 -10.51
C TRP A 970 19.23 23.02 -11.86
N SER A 971 18.70 23.77 -12.82
CA SER A 971 19.42 24.03 -14.08
C SER A 971 20.63 24.96 -13.85
N GLY A 972 21.86 24.45 -13.99
CA GLY A 972 23.06 25.30 -14.13
C GLY A 972 24.35 24.77 -13.49
N GLY A 973 25.02 23.82 -14.15
CA GLY A 973 26.36 23.33 -13.80
C GLY A 973 26.32 22.00 -13.05
N GLY A 974 26.67 20.91 -13.74
CA GLY A 974 26.61 19.57 -13.18
C GLY A 974 27.59 19.33 -12.02
N ALA A 975 27.29 18.33 -11.20
CA ALA A 975 28.00 18.05 -9.96
C ALA A 975 29.42 17.50 -10.21
N HIS A 976 30.37 17.93 -9.39
CA HIS A 976 31.70 17.33 -9.30
C HIS A 976 31.92 16.79 -7.89
N LEU A 977 31.97 15.46 -7.79
CA LEU A 977 31.99 14.72 -6.53
C LEU A 977 33.25 13.88 -6.42
N VAL A 978 33.70 13.63 -5.19
CA VAL A 978 34.80 12.73 -4.86
C VAL A 978 34.35 11.74 -3.80
N LEU A 979 34.52 10.46 -4.09
CA LEU A 979 34.35 9.37 -3.13
C LEU A 979 35.70 9.11 -2.43
N TRP A 980 35.69 9.17 -1.11
CA TRP A 980 36.85 8.92 -0.26
C TRP A 980 36.67 7.63 0.54
N ALA A 981 37.73 6.83 0.68
CA ALA A 981 37.87 5.89 1.78
C ALA A 981 38.57 6.60 2.94
N VAL A 982 38.00 6.50 4.13
CA VAL A 982 38.48 7.14 5.35
C VAL A 982 38.77 6.05 6.37
N SER A 983 39.99 6.04 6.90
CA SER A 983 40.42 5.12 7.96
C SER A 983 39.70 5.47 9.26
N THR A 984 39.15 4.46 9.93
CA THR A 984 38.43 4.58 11.21
C THR A 984 39.21 3.98 12.39
N THR A 985 40.51 3.71 12.23
CA THR A 985 41.40 3.29 13.33
C THR A 985 41.36 4.28 14.50
N ASP A 986 41.00 3.76 15.66
CA ASP A 986 41.03 4.30 17.03
C ASP A 986 41.46 5.77 17.15
N ARG A 987 40.47 6.64 17.32
CA ARG A 987 40.55 7.61 18.42
C ARG A 987 40.14 6.85 19.69
N ASP A 988 41.09 6.10 20.26
CA ASP A 988 41.03 5.81 21.69
C ASP A 988 41.43 7.11 22.40
N GLU A 989 40.43 7.81 22.92
CA GLU A 989 40.35 8.30 24.31
C GLU A 989 38.93 8.78 24.62
#